data_AF-A0A290QHB5-F1
#
_entry.id   AF-A0A290QHB5-F1
#
_cell.length_a   1.000
_cell.length_b   1.000
_cell.length_c   1.000
_cell.angle_alpha   90.00
_cell.angle_beta   90.00
_cell.angle_gamma   90.00
#
_symmetry.space_group_name_H-M   'P 1'
#
loop_
_entity.id
_entity.type
_entity.pdbx_description
1 polymer ?
#
loop_
_entity_poly.entity_id
_entity_poly.type
_entity_poly.pdbx_seq_one_letter_code
_entity_poly.pdbx_strand_id
1 'polypeptide(L)'
;MLRAFQWDLARQVERLDVLLKLLPRYADWGYNELYLHLEDAVEYPSLPTVARADAYSHRQLHRLVNTAERHGIRTVPIVNLLGHTQYLIKAPALRDLNELRAPDGSPLERGQICPLHADTLAVAEKLLHDTAPFCTAGKVHVGLDESFHLGKCPRCRAEIADRGLAAHFAGHVNRLHTLTSSRGLQLGLWADMLNFIPSAIPLLPRDIAAYDWYYYPFTRHPRVELFNFAESDLATPLAKHGIDYWGCPMNGAFRYEPLPLFRDRLANLRSWWKRCHDTNAAGFLVTSWEAYRLALETTTVVDAAAASLWLNPKKSTDDETLLTAGFERVFGKGKKLSARHAARTALAADARAFTGYARWEINDRWDLRAATTRSPASRLRTSTGHWSLVTGHSPSSPSAPFTLHPSPFTLPRPLASSLAFLAYLESRDTFVARAADGIFALRRTLASSARPNSQLSTLNSQLGSSPLIRLRLDDLTRDARVFARQLATGRRAARAMWLRTRDAKVRGQNELILDADAARLATWRTFLRSLRRRPDLALDTTPVCGRWQLVFTVENIAPALQKIVVEQQQPDRTWRELRARHTIEFRSEAAQPRANISRLFSTPIDDPSRPLRLSLRGLGQVAIRDLALTNCVTTLRPAAWPRTTKKILGHPAPTRGFPDITRTLATLPLRFPR
;
A
#
# COMPACT_ATOMS: atom_id res chain seq x y z
N MET A 1 6.44 29.25 10.59
CA MET A 1 6.04 28.01 9.90
C MET A 1 4.57 27.71 10.13
N LEU A 2 3.80 27.50 9.06
CA LEU A 2 2.40 27.06 9.09
C LEU A 2 2.31 25.57 9.47
N ARG A 3 1.27 25.20 10.23
CA ARG A 3 0.98 23.80 10.60
C ARG A 3 -0.30 23.37 9.90
N ALA A 4 -0.22 22.33 9.09
CA ALA A 4 -1.33 21.90 8.25
C ALA A 4 -1.55 20.39 8.38
N PHE A 5 -2.77 19.96 8.08
CA PHE A 5 -3.15 18.56 7.99
C PHE A 5 -3.97 18.33 6.73
N GLN A 6 -4.01 17.10 6.25
CA GLN A 6 -4.69 16.74 5.02
C GLN A 6 -5.70 15.62 5.25
N TRP A 7 -6.82 15.66 4.54
CA TRP A 7 -7.75 14.55 4.39
C TRP A 7 -7.79 14.06 2.95
N ASP A 8 -7.63 12.75 2.75
CA ASP A 8 -7.76 12.07 1.46
C ASP A 8 -9.18 11.57 1.25
N LEU A 9 -10.01 12.47 0.73
CA LEU A 9 -11.40 12.21 0.45
C LEU A 9 -11.58 11.45 -0.88
N ALA A 10 -10.62 11.59 -1.79
CA ALA A 10 -10.57 10.86 -3.05
C ALA A 10 -10.55 9.35 -2.83
N ARG A 11 -9.74 8.81 -1.92
CA ARG A 11 -9.74 7.34 -1.68
C ARG A 11 -10.81 6.93 -0.67
N GLN A 12 -11.29 7.85 0.17
CA GLN A 12 -12.26 7.54 1.21
C GLN A 12 -13.19 8.72 1.53
N VAL A 13 -14.47 8.64 1.12
CA VAL A 13 -15.49 9.58 1.59
C VAL A 13 -15.85 9.28 3.04
N GLU A 14 -15.64 10.23 3.93
CA GLU A 14 -16.08 10.16 5.33
C GLU A 14 -17.40 10.92 5.48
N ARG A 15 -18.24 10.57 6.46
CA ARG A 15 -19.49 11.32 6.65
C ARG A 15 -19.18 12.76 7.03
N LEU A 16 -19.88 13.70 6.39
CA LEU A 16 -19.68 15.13 6.65
C LEU A 16 -19.84 15.47 8.14
N ASP A 17 -20.81 14.88 8.84
CA ASP A 17 -21.04 15.15 10.27
C ASP A 17 -19.83 14.81 11.15
N VAL A 18 -19.02 13.83 10.74
CA VAL A 18 -17.80 13.42 11.44
C VAL A 18 -16.70 14.43 11.19
N LEU A 19 -16.46 14.81 9.92
CA LEU A 19 -15.46 15.80 9.56
C LEU A 19 -15.71 17.14 10.26
N LEU A 20 -16.97 17.59 10.28
CA LEU A 20 -17.36 18.82 10.97
C LEU A 20 -17.03 18.80 12.47
N LYS A 21 -17.20 17.64 13.14
CA LYS A 21 -16.87 17.47 14.57
C LYS A 21 -15.37 17.40 14.85
N LEU A 22 -14.55 17.08 13.84
CA LEU A 22 -13.10 17.01 13.99
C LEU A 22 -12.44 18.39 13.94
N LEU A 23 -12.95 19.31 13.11
CA LEU A 23 -12.39 20.65 12.91
C LEU A 23 -12.05 21.42 14.20
N PRO A 24 -12.95 21.58 15.20
CA PRO A 24 -12.60 22.28 16.43
C PRO A 24 -11.42 21.63 17.16
N ARG A 25 -11.27 20.31 17.07
CA ARG A 25 -10.17 19.58 17.70
C ARG A 25 -8.85 19.87 17.02
N TYR A 26 -8.82 19.88 15.69
CA TYR A 26 -7.61 20.26 14.95
C TYR A 26 -7.21 21.71 15.24
N ALA A 27 -8.19 22.61 15.43
CA ALA A 27 -7.94 23.98 15.85
C ALA A 27 -7.33 24.04 17.26
N ASP A 28 -7.89 23.31 18.23
CA ASP A 28 -7.34 23.17 19.59
C ASP A 28 -5.93 22.56 19.59
N TRP A 29 -5.62 21.73 18.59
CA TRP A 29 -4.30 21.16 18.38
C TRP A 29 -3.33 22.12 17.69
N GLY A 30 -3.77 23.32 17.32
CA GLY A 30 -2.94 24.38 16.74
C GLY A 30 -2.70 24.27 15.24
N TYR A 31 -3.48 23.46 14.53
CA TYR A 31 -3.44 23.43 13.06
C TYR A 31 -4.09 24.69 12.47
N ASN A 32 -3.51 25.19 11.39
CA ASN A 32 -3.87 26.45 10.73
C ASN A 32 -4.52 26.24 9.35
N GLU A 33 -4.15 25.15 8.66
CA GLU A 33 -4.65 24.85 7.32
C GLU A 33 -5.11 23.40 7.18
N LEU A 34 -6.22 23.20 6.47
CA LEU A 34 -6.77 21.92 6.04
C LEU A 34 -6.55 21.75 4.53
N TYR A 35 -5.87 20.69 4.14
CA TYR A 35 -5.70 20.29 2.75
C TYR A 35 -6.73 19.22 2.40
N LEU A 36 -7.47 19.42 1.31
CA LEU A 36 -8.51 18.50 0.87
C LEU A 36 -8.08 17.84 -0.44
N HIS A 37 -7.75 16.54 -0.41
CA HIS A 37 -7.46 15.78 -1.61
C HIS A 37 -8.75 15.23 -2.19
N LEU A 38 -9.21 15.82 -3.31
CA LEU A 38 -10.60 15.70 -3.78
C LEU A 38 -10.79 14.71 -4.94
N GLU A 39 -10.00 14.83 -6.02
CA GLU A 39 -10.21 14.08 -7.28
C GLU A 39 -11.69 14.01 -7.67
N ASP A 40 -12.28 12.83 -7.82
CA ASP A 40 -13.70 12.64 -8.17
C ASP A 40 -14.65 12.57 -6.97
N ALA A 41 -14.18 12.77 -5.73
CA ALA A 41 -14.98 12.72 -4.53
C ALA A 41 -15.77 14.01 -4.24
N VAL A 42 -15.82 14.94 -5.19
CA VAL A 42 -16.63 16.17 -5.14
C VAL A 42 -17.34 16.39 -6.47
N GLU A 43 -18.52 16.99 -6.41
CA GLU A 43 -19.21 17.52 -7.59
C GLU A 43 -18.48 18.74 -8.17
N TYR A 44 -18.19 18.68 -9.47
CA TYR A 44 -17.74 19.82 -10.28
C TYR A 44 -18.89 20.27 -11.19
N PRO A 45 -19.65 21.33 -10.86
CA PRO A 45 -20.73 21.84 -11.71
C PRO A 45 -20.32 22.06 -13.17
N SER A 46 -19.09 22.48 -13.42
CA SER A 46 -18.54 22.73 -14.76
C SER A 46 -18.15 21.43 -15.50
N LEU A 47 -18.06 20.29 -14.81
CA LEU A 47 -17.68 18.97 -15.32
C LEU A 47 -18.52 17.85 -14.66
N PRO A 48 -19.84 17.79 -14.89
CA PRO A 48 -20.77 16.97 -14.12
C PRO A 48 -20.54 15.46 -14.24
N THR A 49 -19.82 14.98 -15.25
CA THR A 49 -19.54 13.55 -15.47
C THR A 49 -18.32 13.04 -14.69
N VAL A 50 -17.57 13.91 -14.01
CA VAL A 50 -16.33 13.53 -13.31
C VAL A 50 -16.62 12.89 -11.95
N ALA A 51 -17.56 13.47 -11.21
CA ALA A 51 -17.87 13.06 -9.85
C ALA A 51 -18.34 11.61 -9.79
N ARG A 52 -17.90 10.87 -8.75
CA ARG A 52 -18.43 9.53 -8.46
C ARG A 52 -19.75 9.62 -7.69
N ALA A 53 -20.49 8.51 -7.64
CA ALA A 53 -21.84 8.48 -7.10
C ALA A 53 -21.98 8.87 -5.62
N ASP A 54 -20.93 8.70 -4.81
CA ASP A 54 -20.89 9.06 -3.38
C ASP A 54 -20.09 10.34 -3.10
N ALA A 55 -19.80 11.15 -4.12
CA ALA A 55 -19.10 12.41 -3.99
C ALA A 55 -19.83 13.40 -3.07
N TYR A 56 -19.07 14.28 -2.42
CA TYR A 56 -19.66 15.42 -1.72
C TYR A 56 -20.27 16.37 -2.74
N SER A 57 -21.50 16.80 -2.47
CA SER A 57 -22.08 17.91 -3.22
C SER A 57 -21.33 19.21 -2.95
N HIS A 58 -21.39 20.11 -3.92
CA HIS A 58 -20.77 21.42 -3.82
C HIS A 58 -21.19 22.17 -2.54
N ARG A 59 -22.47 22.05 -2.15
CA ARG A 59 -23.02 22.59 -0.89
C ARG A 59 -22.45 21.93 0.37
N GLN A 60 -22.24 20.61 0.35
CA GLN A 60 -21.62 19.90 1.47
C GLN A 60 -20.17 20.36 1.69
N LEU A 61 -19.42 20.55 0.60
CA LEU A 61 -18.07 21.05 0.67
C LEU A 61 -18.02 22.49 1.19
N HIS A 62 -18.92 23.36 0.73
CA HIS A 62 -19.05 24.73 1.26
C HIS A 62 -19.33 24.75 2.77
N ARG A 63 -20.19 23.84 3.25
CA ARG A 63 -20.45 23.69 4.69
C ARG A 63 -19.21 23.25 5.45
N LEU A 64 -18.41 22.34 4.89
CA LEU A 64 -17.16 21.89 5.49
C LEU A 64 -16.16 23.05 5.62
N VAL A 65 -15.91 23.76 4.53
CA VAL A 65 -14.97 24.89 4.45
C VAL A 65 -15.39 26.02 5.40
N ASN A 66 -16.65 26.46 5.35
CA ASN A 66 -17.13 27.52 6.24
C ASN A 66 -17.00 27.13 7.72
N THR A 67 -17.13 25.83 8.03
CA THR A 67 -16.96 25.36 9.41
C THR A 67 -15.49 25.36 9.82
N ALA A 68 -14.57 25.03 8.90
CA ALA A 68 -13.14 25.11 9.17
C ALA A 68 -12.75 26.56 9.48
N GLU A 69 -13.22 27.52 8.67
CA GLU A 69 -12.93 28.95 8.87
C GLU A 69 -13.46 29.49 10.18
N ARG A 70 -14.68 29.11 10.59
CA ARG A 70 -15.24 29.49 11.91
C ARG A 70 -14.39 29.02 13.08
N HIS A 71 -13.56 27.99 12.89
CA HIS A 71 -12.60 27.50 13.88
C HIS A 71 -11.17 27.98 13.61
N GLY A 72 -10.97 28.96 12.72
CA GLY A 72 -9.65 29.51 12.41
C GLY A 72 -8.77 28.62 11.53
N ILE A 73 -9.35 27.61 10.87
CA ILE A 73 -8.64 26.73 9.93
C ILE A 73 -8.98 27.17 8.50
N ARG A 74 -7.97 27.58 7.74
CA ARG A 74 -8.12 27.93 6.32
C ARG A 74 -8.01 26.66 5.46
N THR A 75 -8.63 26.64 4.28
CA THR A 75 -8.67 25.45 3.42
C THR A 75 -7.84 25.63 2.15
N VAL A 76 -7.17 24.55 1.73
CA VAL A 76 -6.45 24.41 0.46
C VAL A 76 -6.94 23.15 -0.27
N PRO A 77 -7.75 23.28 -1.33
CA PRO A 77 -8.06 22.16 -2.21
C PRO A 77 -6.81 21.64 -2.94
N ILE A 78 -6.71 20.32 -3.07
CA ILE A 78 -5.75 19.65 -3.94
C ILE A 78 -6.50 19.13 -5.18
N VAL A 79 -6.14 19.67 -6.34
CA VAL A 79 -6.72 19.38 -7.65
C VAL A 79 -5.61 18.85 -8.54
N ASN A 80 -5.54 17.53 -8.75
CA ASN A 80 -4.48 16.93 -9.56
C ASN A 80 -4.62 17.29 -11.04
N LEU A 81 -3.61 17.96 -11.62
CA LEU A 81 -3.63 18.47 -13.01
C LEU A 81 -2.45 17.98 -13.87
N LEU A 82 -1.89 16.80 -13.54
CA LEU A 82 -0.96 16.07 -14.41
C LEU A 82 -0.95 14.58 -14.04
N GLY A 83 -0.10 14.14 -13.11
CA GLY A 83 -0.20 12.84 -12.46
C GLY A 83 -1.52 12.69 -11.68
N HIS A 84 -1.87 11.45 -11.31
CA HIS A 84 -3.12 11.14 -10.59
C HIS A 84 -4.42 11.71 -11.23
N THR A 85 -4.47 11.79 -12.55
CA THR A 85 -5.62 12.31 -13.31
C THR A 85 -6.51 11.21 -13.90
N GLN A 86 -6.40 9.97 -13.39
CA GLN A 86 -7.26 8.85 -13.82
C GLN A 86 -8.74 9.13 -13.54
N TYR A 87 -9.02 9.95 -12.52
CA TYR A 87 -10.36 10.42 -12.20
C TYR A 87 -11.00 11.30 -13.31
N LEU A 88 -10.20 11.90 -14.20
CA LEU A 88 -10.69 12.63 -15.38
C LEU A 88 -10.88 11.68 -16.56
N ILE A 89 -9.81 10.96 -16.94
CA ILE A 89 -9.80 10.12 -18.15
C ILE A 89 -10.65 8.85 -18.04
N LYS A 90 -11.15 8.51 -16.83
CA LYS A 90 -12.21 7.51 -16.67
C LYS A 90 -13.49 7.94 -17.39
N ALA A 91 -13.78 9.25 -17.48
CA ALA A 91 -14.93 9.78 -18.18
C ALA A 91 -14.68 9.70 -19.69
N PRO A 92 -15.54 9.03 -20.49
CA PRO A 92 -15.31 8.87 -21.92
C PRO A 92 -15.06 10.18 -22.68
N ALA A 93 -15.78 11.26 -22.32
CA ALA A 93 -15.64 12.57 -22.95
C ALA A 93 -14.28 13.26 -22.70
N LEU A 94 -13.54 12.85 -21.66
CA LEU A 94 -12.24 13.42 -21.30
C LEU A 94 -11.09 12.43 -21.57
N ARG A 95 -11.38 11.23 -22.07
CA ARG A 95 -10.37 10.19 -22.27
C ARG A 95 -9.30 10.60 -23.27
N ASP A 96 -9.65 11.41 -24.26
CA ASP A 96 -8.70 11.91 -25.26
C ASP A 96 -7.64 12.86 -24.67
N LEU A 97 -7.83 13.36 -23.45
CA LEU A 97 -6.76 14.09 -22.74
C LEU A 97 -5.56 13.18 -22.43
N ASN A 98 -5.69 11.86 -22.47
CA ASN A 98 -4.64 10.94 -22.03
C ASN A 98 -3.36 11.07 -22.88
N GLU A 99 -2.24 11.08 -22.17
CA GLU A 99 -0.87 11.06 -22.69
C GLU A 99 -0.51 9.69 -23.29
N LEU A 100 -1.11 8.61 -22.78
CA LEU A 100 -0.88 7.26 -23.28
C LEU A 100 -1.84 6.90 -24.42
N ARG A 101 -1.25 6.37 -25.51
CA ARG A 101 -1.96 5.95 -26.71
C ARG A 101 -1.70 4.48 -27.03
N ALA A 102 -2.71 3.80 -27.57
CA ALA A 102 -2.57 2.51 -28.21
C ALA A 102 -1.80 2.63 -29.54
N PRO A 103 -1.35 1.52 -30.15
CA PRO A 103 -0.66 1.55 -31.44
C PRO A 103 -1.47 2.19 -32.58
N ASP A 104 -2.80 2.12 -32.52
CA ASP A 104 -3.71 2.76 -33.48
C ASP A 104 -3.96 4.26 -33.21
N GLY A 105 -3.32 4.82 -32.18
CA GLY A 105 -3.46 6.22 -31.77
C GLY A 105 -4.61 6.52 -30.82
N SER A 106 -5.48 5.54 -30.53
CA SER A 106 -6.59 5.73 -29.59
C SER A 106 -6.08 5.93 -28.14
N PRO A 107 -6.77 6.74 -27.31
CA PRO A 107 -6.36 6.95 -25.92
C PRO A 107 -6.61 5.71 -25.06
N LEU A 108 -5.64 5.38 -24.19
CA LEU A 108 -5.80 4.28 -23.24
C LEU A 108 -6.74 4.65 -22.08
N GLU A 109 -7.27 3.65 -21.37
CA GLU A 109 -8.09 3.86 -20.17
C GLU A 109 -7.27 4.22 -18.93
N ARG A 110 -5.96 3.96 -18.96
CA ARG A 110 -5.01 4.26 -17.89
C ARG A 110 -3.96 5.23 -18.39
N GLY A 111 -3.39 6.00 -17.47
CA GLY A 111 -2.34 6.94 -17.78
C GLY A 111 -2.49 8.21 -16.97
N GLN A 112 -2.20 9.33 -17.61
CA GLN A 112 -2.28 10.67 -17.07
C GLN A 112 -2.63 11.63 -18.21
N ILE A 113 -3.12 12.82 -17.93
CA ILE A 113 -3.40 13.81 -18.98
C ILE A 113 -2.12 14.32 -19.66
N CYS A 114 -2.27 14.70 -20.92
CA CYS A 114 -1.27 15.34 -21.76
C CYS A 114 -1.23 16.85 -21.48
N PRO A 115 -0.09 17.42 -21.05
CA PRO A 115 0.01 18.86 -20.73
C PRO A 115 -0.12 19.77 -21.96
N LEU A 116 0.01 19.22 -23.18
CA LEU A 116 -0.14 19.93 -24.46
C LEU A 116 -1.44 19.61 -25.19
N HIS A 117 -2.37 18.86 -24.58
CA HIS A 117 -3.68 18.70 -25.19
C HIS A 117 -4.38 20.05 -25.25
N ALA A 118 -5.01 20.37 -26.39
CA ALA A 118 -5.69 21.66 -26.60
C ALA A 118 -6.71 21.97 -25.48
N ASP A 119 -7.47 20.96 -25.06
CA ASP A 119 -8.49 21.10 -24.02
C ASP A 119 -7.97 20.99 -22.58
N THR A 120 -6.70 20.63 -22.34
CA THR A 120 -6.19 20.43 -20.97
C THR A 120 -6.33 21.68 -20.11
N LEU A 121 -6.00 22.85 -20.65
CA LEU A 121 -6.14 24.11 -19.91
C LEU A 121 -7.59 24.51 -19.68
N ALA A 122 -8.47 24.26 -20.64
CA ALA A 122 -9.90 24.54 -20.47
C ALA A 122 -10.52 23.67 -19.37
N VAL A 123 -10.11 22.40 -19.28
CA VAL A 123 -10.52 21.50 -18.19
C VAL A 123 -9.93 21.94 -16.85
N ALA A 124 -8.65 22.32 -16.81
CA ALA A 124 -8.02 22.86 -15.62
C ALA A 124 -8.73 24.13 -15.12
N GLU A 125 -9.07 25.05 -16.03
CA GLU A 125 -9.81 26.27 -15.71
C GLU A 125 -11.18 25.98 -15.09
N LYS A 126 -11.93 25.02 -15.64
CA LYS A 126 -13.23 24.59 -15.08
C LYS A 126 -13.10 24.03 -13.67
N LEU A 127 -12.11 23.15 -13.44
CA LEU A 127 -11.85 22.59 -12.12
C LEU A 127 -11.43 23.68 -11.12
N LEU A 128 -10.56 24.61 -11.53
CA LEU A 128 -10.13 25.74 -10.71
C LEU A 128 -11.27 26.72 -10.42
N HIS A 129 -12.16 26.95 -11.38
CA HIS A 129 -13.36 27.76 -11.17
C HIS A 129 -14.27 27.15 -10.08
N ASP A 130 -14.57 25.86 -10.19
CA ASP A 130 -15.42 25.17 -9.23
C ASP A 130 -14.75 25.00 -7.85
N THR A 131 -13.42 25.09 -7.74
CA THR A 131 -12.70 24.91 -6.46
C THR A 131 -12.24 26.20 -5.81
N ALA A 132 -12.17 27.31 -6.55
CA ALA A 132 -11.74 28.62 -6.05
C ALA A 132 -12.52 29.08 -4.80
N PRO A 133 -13.86 28.91 -4.69
CA PRO A 133 -14.60 29.29 -3.48
C PRO A 133 -14.15 28.56 -2.21
N PHE A 134 -13.45 27.44 -2.33
CA PHE A 134 -12.95 26.64 -1.22
C PHE A 134 -11.50 26.96 -0.83
N CYS A 135 -10.83 27.84 -1.56
CA CYS A 135 -9.41 28.19 -1.39
C CYS A 135 -9.21 29.31 -0.35
N THR A 136 -9.70 29.13 0.86
CA THR A 136 -9.73 30.19 1.90
C THR A 136 -8.36 30.51 2.50
N ALA A 137 -7.34 29.70 2.21
CA ALA A 137 -5.95 30.03 2.53
C ALA A 137 -5.28 30.93 1.48
N GLY A 138 -5.96 31.29 0.38
CA GLY A 138 -5.40 32.03 -0.75
C GLY A 138 -4.48 31.18 -1.63
N LYS A 139 -4.64 29.85 -1.59
CA LYS A 139 -3.78 28.89 -2.29
C LYS A 139 -4.61 27.73 -2.85
N VAL A 140 -4.12 27.14 -3.94
CA VAL A 140 -4.62 25.87 -4.50
C VAL A 140 -3.44 24.97 -4.85
N HIS A 141 -3.54 23.68 -4.52
CA HIS A 141 -2.48 22.72 -4.82
C HIS A 141 -2.84 21.94 -6.09
N VAL A 142 -1.99 21.99 -7.12
CA VAL A 142 -2.29 21.40 -8.45
C VAL A 142 -1.73 19.98 -8.66
N GLY A 143 -1.15 19.39 -7.61
CA GLY A 143 -0.64 18.02 -7.62
C GLY A 143 0.69 17.94 -8.36
N LEU A 144 0.66 17.29 -9.53
CA LEU A 144 1.77 17.06 -10.47
C LEU A 144 2.74 15.93 -10.11
N ASP A 145 2.55 15.28 -8.97
CA ASP A 145 3.35 14.15 -8.49
C ASP A 145 3.29 12.92 -9.40
N GLU A 146 4.30 12.06 -9.31
CA GLU A 146 4.32 10.71 -9.90
C GLU A 146 3.96 10.69 -11.41
N SER A 147 4.33 11.74 -12.14
CA SER A 147 3.99 11.95 -13.55
C SER A 147 4.87 11.14 -14.51
N PHE A 148 5.02 9.83 -14.26
CA PHE A 148 5.95 8.94 -14.97
C PHE A 148 5.63 8.68 -16.44
N HIS A 149 4.43 9.03 -16.91
CA HIS A 149 4.04 8.96 -18.32
C HIS A 149 4.25 10.29 -19.07
N LEU A 150 4.86 11.31 -18.46
CA LEU A 150 5.15 12.57 -19.11
C LEU A 150 5.98 12.37 -20.39
N GLY A 151 5.57 13.00 -21.49
CA GLY A 151 6.33 12.97 -22.74
C GLY A 151 6.17 11.69 -23.57
N LYS A 152 5.08 10.93 -23.39
CA LYS A 152 4.82 9.68 -24.14
C LYS A 152 3.97 9.89 -25.39
N CYS A 153 3.19 10.96 -25.50
CA CYS A 153 2.42 11.23 -26.73
C CYS A 153 3.29 11.91 -27.81
N PRO A 154 2.94 11.80 -29.11
CA PRO A 154 3.73 12.43 -30.19
C PRO A 154 3.96 13.94 -30.02
N ARG A 155 2.95 14.68 -29.57
CA ARG A 155 3.03 16.14 -29.34
C ARG A 155 4.06 16.50 -28.27
N CYS A 156 3.96 15.86 -27.10
CA CYS A 156 4.89 16.08 -25.99
C CYS A 156 6.30 15.62 -26.34
N ARG A 157 6.45 14.49 -27.07
CA ARG A 157 7.77 14.05 -27.56
C ARG A 157 8.43 15.09 -28.46
N ALA A 158 7.68 15.71 -29.37
CA ALA A 158 8.20 16.76 -30.25
C ALA A 158 8.68 17.98 -29.46
N GLU A 159 7.87 18.48 -28.50
CA GLU A 159 8.29 19.62 -27.67
C GLU A 159 9.50 19.28 -26.78
N ILE A 160 9.56 18.06 -26.23
CA ILE A 160 10.71 17.62 -25.41
C ILE A 160 11.98 17.49 -26.25
N ALA A 161 11.87 17.04 -27.51
CA ALA A 161 13.02 16.96 -28.41
C ALA A 161 13.58 18.35 -28.76
N ASP A 162 12.71 19.36 -28.88
CA ASP A 162 13.06 20.75 -29.20
C ASP A 162 13.59 21.52 -27.97
N ARG A 163 12.86 21.46 -26.84
CA ARG A 163 13.07 22.34 -25.68
C ARG A 163 13.63 21.64 -24.44
N GLY A 164 13.63 20.31 -24.44
CA GLY A 164 14.02 19.48 -23.31
C GLY A 164 12.90 19.26 -22.28
N LEU A 165 13.06 18.19 -21.50
CA LEU A 165 12.06 17.76 -20.50
C LEU A 165 11.81 18.80 -19.40
N ALA A 166 12.85 19.52 -18.98
CA ALA A 166 12.75 20.58 -17.98
C ALA A 166 11.86 21.74 -18.45
N ALA A 167 12.05 22.23 -19.67
CA ALA A 167 11.24 23.28 -20.25
C ALA A 167 9.79 22.83 -20.50
N HIS A 168 9.60 21.56 -20.88
CA HIS A 168 8.27 20.98 -21.04
C HIS A 168 7.49 20.94 -19.72
N PHE A 169 8.09 20.39 -18.65
CA PHE A 169 7.46 20.34 -17.32
C PHE A 169 7.20 21.75 -16.77
N ALA A 170 8.21 22.62 -16.78
CA ALA A 170 8.07 24.00 -16.31
C ALA A 170 7.05 24.80 -17.13
N GLY A 171 6.97 24.56 -18.44
CA GLY A 171 5.98 25.19 -19.32
C GLY A 171 4.54 24.86 -18.91
N HIS A 172 4.26 23.62 -18.49
CA HIS A 172 2.94 23.27 -17.92
C HIS A 172 2.67 23.98 -16.59
N VAL A 173 3.66 24.00 -15.69
CA VAL A 173 3.54 24.71 -14.41
C VAL A 173 3.28 26.20 -14.62
N ASN A 174 3.96 26.85 -15.56
CA ASN A 174 3.79 28.27 -15.86
C ASN A 174 2.38 28.60 -16.38
N ARG A 175 1.79 27.72 -17.20
CA ARG A 175 0.40 27.89 -17.68
C ARG A 175 -0.61 27.72 -16.54
N LEU A 176 -0.39 26.75 -15.65
CA LEU A 176 -1.22 26.57 -14.46
C LEU A 176 -1.07 27.76 -13.48
N HIS A 177 0.14 28.27 -13.28
CA HIS A 177 0.40 29.46 -12.47
C HIS A 177 -0.34 30.68 -12.99
N THR A 178 -0.37 30.89 -14.31
CA THR A 178 -1.17 31.97 -14.92
C THR A 178 -2.67 31.83 -14.57
N LEU A 179 -3.22 30.63 -14.63
CA LEU A 179 -4.62 30.36 -14.28
C LEU A 179 -4.91 30.60 -12.80
N THR A 180 -4.01 30.20 -11.89
CA THR A 180 -4.20 30.39 -10.44
C THR A 180 -4.01 31.85 -10.04
N SER A 181 -2.98 32.52 -10.56
CA SER A 181 -2.64 33.90 -10.22
C SER A 181 -3.70 34.89 -10.72
N SER A 182 -4.33 34.64 -11.88
CA SER A 182 -5.48 35.43 -12.35
C SER A 182 -6.70 35.39 -11.41
N ARG A 183 -6.73 34.43 -10.47
CA ARG A 183 -7.76 34.27 -9.43
C ARG A 183 -7.27 34.73 -8.04
N GLY A 184 -6.08 35.31 -7.96
CA GLY A 184 -5.45 35.69 -6.69
C GLY A 184 -5.03 34.51 -5.82
N LEU A 185 -4.79 33.33 -6.42
CA LEU A 185 -4.39 32.12 -5.69
C LEU A 185 -2.92 31.80 -5.94
N GLN A 186 -2.15 31.55 -4.87
CA GLN A 186 -0.81 30.98 -4.96
C GLN A 186 -0.89 29.51 -5.41
N LEU A 187 -0.02 29.13 -6.34
CA LEU A 187 0.08 27.75 -6.81
C LEU A 187 0.93 26.90 -5.84
N GLY A 188 0.39 25.76 -5.42
CA GLY A 188 1.12 24.69 -4.73
C GLY A 188 1.34 23.46 -5.62
N LEU A 189 2.48 22.78 -5.50
CA LEU A 189 2.76 21.53 -6.21
C LEU A 189 3.56 20.54 -5.35
N TRP A 190 3.39 19.24 -5.61
CA TRP A 190 4.24 18.22 -5.01
C TRP A 190 5.64 18.26 -5.64
N ALA A 191 6.68 18.20 -4.80
CA ALA A 191 8.04 18.49 -5.22
C ALA A 191 8.81 17.28 -5.77
N ASP A 192 8.23 16.07 -5.79
CA ASP A 192 8.92 14.84 -6.20
C ASP A 192 9.45 14.91 -7.63
N MET A 193 8.70 15.52 -8.55
CA MET A 193 9.13 15.71 -9.94
C MET A 193 10.41 16.54 -10.04
N LEU A 194 10.68 17.43 -9.09
CA LEU A 194 11.89 18.26 -9.05
C LEU A 194 13.13 17.46 -8.64
N ASN A 195 12.97 16.31 -7.97
CA ASN A 195 14.08 15.37 -7.78
C ASN A 195 14.50 14.71 -9.10
N PHE A 196 13.53 14.43 -9.98
CA PHE A 196 13.77 13.79 -11.28
C PHE A 196 14.22 14.79 -12.36
N ILE A 197 13.76 16.04 -12.26
CA ILE A 197 14.00 17.11 -13.23
C ILE A 197 14.49 18.38 -12.51
N PRO A 198 15.64 18.35 -11.81
CA PRO A 198 16.11 19.48 -11.01
C PRO A 198 16.40 20.74 -11.84
N SER A 199 16.73 20.58 -13.13
CA SER A 199 16.90 21.69 -14.07
C SER A 199 15.59 22.41 -14.43
N ALA A 200 14.42 21.92 -14.00
CA ALA A 200 13.17 22.65 -14.12
C ALA A 200 13.06 23.78 -13.09
N ILE A 201 13.69 23.66 -11.90
CA ILE A 201 13.56 24.62 -10.80
C ILE A 201 13.82 26.08 -11.26
N PRO A 202 14.91 26.40 -11.99
CA PRO A 202 15.16 27.77 -12.43
C PRO A 202 14.15 28.32 -13.45
N LEU A 203 13.31 27.45 -14.04
CA LEU A 203 12.32 27.80 -15.06
C LEU A 203 10.90 27.97 -14.48
N LEU A 204 10.71 27.68 -13.19
CA LEU A 204 9.44 27.81 -12.49
C LEU A 204 9.18 29.27 -12.07
N PRO A 205 7.91 29.64 -11.82
CA PRO A 205 7.60 30.91 -11.16
C PRO A 205 8.17 30.91 -9.75
N ARG A 206 8.45 32.10 -9.21
CA ARG A 206 9.05 32.24 -7.87
C ARG A 206 7.99 32.16 -6.77
N ASP A 207 6.83 32.74 -7.01
CA ASP A 207 5.69 32.87 -6.09
C ASP A 207 4.82 31.60 -6.02
N ILE A 208 5.46 30.44 -5.85
CA ILE A 208 4.78 29.14 -5.68
C ILE A 208 5.25 28.43 -4.40
N ALA A 209 4.54 27.38 -4.01
CA ALA A 209 4.91 26.50 -2.90
C ALA A 209 5.18 25.08 -3.38
N ALA A 210 6.32 24.51 -3.00
CA ALA A 210 6.74 23.16 -3.30
C ALA A 210 6.68 22.27 -2.04
N TYR A 211 5.91 21.19 -2.12
CA TYR A 211 5.60 20.27 -1.03
C TYR A 211 6.45 19.00 -1.15
N ASP A 212 7.52 18.91 -0.36
CA ASP A 212 8.46 17.79 -0.37
C ASP A 212 7.98 16.68 0.58
N TRP A 213 7.76 15.50 0.01
CA TRP A 213 7.16 14.37 0.71
C TRP A 213 8.11 13.17 0.75
N TYR A 214 8.21 12.59 1.94
CA TYR A 214 8.94 11.35 2.18
C TYR A 214 8.44 10.75 3.49
N TYR A 215 7.99 9.50 3.47
CA TYR A 215 7.15 8.96 4.55
C TYR A 215 7.88 8.00 5.51
N TYR A 216 9.22 7.99 5.45
CA TYR A 216 10.09 7.24 6.35
C TYR A 216 10.95 8.19 7.18
N PRO A 217 11.46 7.76 8.34
CA PRO A 217 12.39 8.57 9.12
C PRO A 217 13.71 8.78 8.36
N PHE A 218 14.30 9.95 8.55
CA PHE A 218 15.60 10.35 8.01
C PHE A 218 16.34 11.27 8.98
N THR A 219 17.65 11.42 8.80
CA THR A 219 18.49 12.22 9.70
C THR A 219 18.73 13.63 9.19
N ARG A 220 19.19 13.76 7.93
CA ARG A 220 19.58 15.04 7.34
C ARG A 220 18.67 15.45 6.19
N HIS A 221 18.58 14.58 5.18
CA HIS A 221 17.81 14.82 3.96
C HIS A 221 16.78 13.70 3.74
N PRO A 222 15.59 14.01 3.19
CA PRO A 222 14.70 12.97 2.68
C PRO A 222 15.41 12.16 1.58
N ARG A 223 14.86 10.98 1.26
CA ARG A 223 15.44 10.07 0.28
C ARG A 223 14.49 9.83 -0.87
N VAL A 224 15.04 9.59 -2.05
CA VAL A 224 14.27 9.29 -3.25
C VAL A 224 14.28 7.77 -3.48
N GLU A 225 13.15 7.12 -3.26
CA GLU A 225 13.00 5.66 -3.41
C GLU A 225 13.47 5.17 -4.80
N LEU A 226 13.08 5.89 -5.86
CA LEU A 226 13.44 5.55 -7.23
C LEU A 226 14.93 5.74 -7.54
N PHE A 227 15.68 6.39 -6.63
CA PHE A 227 17.13 6.52 -6.68
C PHE A 227 17.86 5.64 -5.67
N ASN A 228 17.35 4.43 -5.42
CA ASN A 228 17.87 3.51 -4.41
C ASN A 228 17.98 4.17 -3.02
N PHE A 229 17.00 5.00 -2.68
CA PHE A 229 16.98 5.78 -1.44
C PHE A 229 18.20 6.70 -1.26
N ALA A 230 18.74 7.26 -2.36
CA ALA A 230 19.70 8.35 -2.30
C ALA A 230 19.09 9.58 -1.61
N GLU A 231 19.89 10.27 -0.80
CA GLU A 231 19.49 11.52 -0.17
C GLU A 231 19.28 12.62 -1.21
N SER A 232 18.28 13.48 -0.98
CA SER A 232 17.99 14.63 -1.85
C SER A 232 17.77 15.90 -1.04
N ASP A 233 18.33 17.00 -1.53
CA ASP A 233 18.16 18.33 -0.96
C ASP A 233 17.42 19.24 -1.93
N LEU A 234 16.09 19.31 -1.79
CA LEU A 234 15.26 20.25 -2.53
C LEU A 234 15.21 21.64 -1.88
N ALA A 235 15.39 21.75 -0.57
CA ALA A 235 15.24 23.03 0.12
C ALA A 235 16.25 24.08 -0.36
N THR A 236 17.52 23.69 -0.54
CA THR A 236 18.58 24.60 -1.00
C THR A 236 18.32 25.22 -2.38
N PRO A 237 18.07 24.44 -3.45
CA PRO A 237 17.79 25.02 -4.76
C PRO A 237 16.46 25.79 -4.81
N LEU A 238 15.44 25.36 -4.07
CA LEU A 238 14.16 26.07 -4.00
C LEU A 238 14.31 27.44 -3.32
N ALA A 239 15.01 27.49 -2.17
CA ALA A 239 15.30 28.74 -1.48
C ALA A 239 16.11 29.70 -2.34
N LYS A 240 17.12 29.19 -3.08
CA LYS A 240 17.91 30.00 -4.03
C LYS A 240 17.04 30.62 -5.14
N HIS A 241 15.99 29.93 -5.59
CA HIS A 241 15.09 30.44 -6.63
C HIS A 241 13.97 31.34 -6.06
N GLY A 242 13.70 31.23 -4.76
CA GLY A 242 12.64 31.97 -4.08
C GLY A 242 11.31 31.23 -4.01
N ILE A 243 11.31 29.90 -4.08
CA ILE A 243 10.11 29.05 -3.94
C ILE A 243 9.93 28.64 -2.48
N ASP A 244 8.70 28.72 -1.98
CA ASP A 244 8.35 28.29 -0.63
C ASP A 244 8.52 26.77 -0.47
N TYR A 245 9.31 26.35 0.52
CA TYR A 245 9.53 24.94 0.83
C TYR A 245 8.58 24.46 1.94
N TRP A 246 7.96 23.30 1.73
CA TRP A 246 7.08 22.62 2.69
C TRP A 246 7.56 21.21 2.95
N GLY A 247 7.52 20.78 4.22
CA GLY A 247 7.81 19.41 4.61
C GLY A 247 6.54 18.60 4.86
N CYS A 248 6.48 17.39 4.31
CA CYS A 248 5.26 16.58 4.28
C CYS A 248 5.44 15.17 4.87
N PRO A 249 5.35 15.01 6.21
CA PRO A 249 5.24 13.69 6.85
C PRO A 249 3.84 13.08 6.64
N MET A 250 3.69 11.78 6.92
CA MET A 250 2.40 11.06 6.82
C MET A 250 1.88 10.60 8.20
N ASN A 251 0.57 10.67 8.43
CA ASN A 251 -0.11 10.19 9.66
C ASN A 251 -0.62 8.73 9.57
N GLY A 252 -0.75 8.21 8.35
CA GLY A 252 -1.72 7.15 8.04
C GLY A 252 -1.11 5.84 7.58
N ALA A 253 -1.73 5.24 6.57
CA ALA A 253 -1.32 3.97 6.00
C ALA A 253 -0.65 4.15 4.64
N PHE A 254 0.23 3.23 4.30
CA PHE A 254 0.53 2.96 2.90
C PHE A 254 -0.47 1.95 2.35
N ARG A 255 -1.34 2.33 1.42
CA ARG A 255 -2.28 1.46 0.69
C ARG A 255 -3.24 0.64 1.53
N TYR A 256 -2.70 -0.43 2.12
CA TYR A 256 -3.45 -1.61 2.51
C TYR A 256 -3.43 -1.90 4.01
N GLU A 257 -2.74 -1.06 4.78
CA GLU A 257 -2.54 -1.27 6.20
C GLU A 257 -3.89 -1.08 6.95
N PRO A 258 -4.27 -2.00 7.85
CA PRO A 258 -5.49 -1.87 8.66
C PRO A 258 -5.27 -1.09 9.96
N LEU A 259 -4.02 -0.72 10.25
CA LEU A 259 -3.59 0.11 11.37
C LEU A 259 -2.32 0.88 10.96
N PRO A 260 -2.12 2.15 11.40
CA PRO A 260 -0.87 2.86 11.15
C PRO A 260 0.34 2.14 11.76
N LEU A 261 1.50 2.29 11.12
CA LEU A 261 2.80 1.96 11.70
C LEU A 261 3.27 3.08 12.62
N PHE A 262 2.82 3.08 13.87
CA PHE A 262 2.92 4.25 14.75
C PHE A 262 4.36 4.73 14.94
N ARG A 263 5.33 3.83 15.15
CA ARG A 263 6.75 4.20 15.31
C ARG A 263 7.31 4.89 14.09
N ASP A 264 7.03 4.35 12.90
CA ASP A 264 7.50 4.93 11.64
C ASP A 264 6.88 6.32 11.42
N ARG A 265 5.58 6.49 11.69
CA ARG A 265 4.91 7.80 11.54
C ARG A 265 5.44 8.84 12.53
N LEU A 266 5.60 8.47 13.81
CA LEU A 266 6.13 9.38 14.83
C LEU A 266 7.59 9.76 14.57
N ALA A 267 8.42 8.81 14.12
CA ALA A 267 9.79 9.09 13.72
C ALA A 267 9.86 9.99 12.48
N ASN A 268 9.03 9.74 11.49
CA ASN A 268 8.91 10.57 10.29
C ASN A 268 8.47 12.01 10.61
N LEU A 269 7.47 12.18 11.49
CA LEU A 269 7.03 13.50 11.99
C LEU A 269 8.21 14.27 12.60
N ARG A 270 9.03 13.62 13.44
CA ARG A 270 10.21 14.25 14.05
C ARG A 270 11.27 14.65 13.03
N SER A 271 11.57 13.77 12.06
CA SER A 271 12.52 14.05 10.99
C SER A 271 12.12 15.29 10.19
N TRP A 272 10.86 15.35 9.77
CA TRP A 272 10.33 16.50 9.05
C TRP A 272 10.27 17.76 9.91
N TRP A 273 9.83 17.65 11.17
CA TRP A 273 9.76 18.79 12.07
C TRP A 273 11.13 19.45 12.24
N LYS A 274 12.17 18.64 12.47
CA LYS A 274 13.55 19.13 12.54
C LYS A 274 13.97 19.78 11.22
N ARG A 275 13.77 19.09 10.09
CA ARG A 275 14.15 19.58 8.76
C ARG A 275 13.50 20.92 8.43
N CYS A 276 12.23 21.09 8.75
CA CYS A 276 11.52 22.34 8.50
C CYS A 276 12.08 23.51 9.31
N HIS A 277 12.55 23.28 10.55
CA HIS A 277 13.24 24.32 11.32
C HIS A 277 14.61 24.64 10.72
N ASP A 278 15.39 23.62 10.39
CA ASP A 278 16.74 23.79 9.82
C ASP A 278 16.73 24.54 8.47
N THR A 279 15.61 24.50 7.75
CA THR A 279 15.45 25.12 6.42
C THR A 279 14.57 26.37 6.40
N ASN A 280 14.06 26.80 7.56
CA ASN A 280 13.06 27.85 7.66
C ASN A 280 11.87 27.63 6.70
N ALA A 281 11.35 26.40 6.66
CA ALA A 281 10.26 26.01 5.78
C ALA A 281 9.00 26.86 6.04
N ALA A 282 8.29 27.19 4.96
CA ALA A 282 7.04 27.95 5.03
C ALA A 282 5.96 27.17 5.79
N GLY A 283 5.94 25.83 5.64
CA GLY A 283 4.98 25.00 6.36
C GLY A 283 5.34 23.53 6.55
N PHE A 284 4.51 22.88 7.37
CA PHE A 284 4.57 21.49 7.77
C PHE A 284 3.19 20.87 7.57
N LEU A 285 3.04 20.02 6.56
CA LEU A 285 1.78 19.40 6.16
C LEU A 285 1.76 17.92 6.54
N VAL A 286 1.01 17.57 7.58
CA VAL A 286 0.78 16.17 7.92
C VAL A 286 -0.21 15.56 6.93
N THR A 287 0.31 14.76 6.00
CA THR A 287 -0.48 14.10 4.95
C THR A 287 -1.21 12.87 5.48
N SER A 288 -2.34 12.58 4.85
CA SER A 288 -3.13 11.38 5.11
C SER A 288 -3.44 10.72 3.79
N TRP A 289 -2.98 9.50 3.57
CA TRP A 289 -3.24 8.77 2.34
C TRP A 289 -3.98 7.47 2.64
N GLU A 290 -4.91 7.13 1.76
CA GLU A 290 -5.44 5.76 1.66
C GLU A 290 -6.04 5.21 2.97
N ALA A 291 -6.66 6.06 3.77
CA ALA A 291 -7.26 5.69 5.06
C ALA A 291 -8.46 4.72 4.95
N TYR A 292 -8.83 4.26 3.75
CA TYR A 292 -10.01 3.45 3.48
C TYR A 292 -10.01 2.06 4.15
N ARG A 293 -8.87 1.53 4.59
CA ARG A 293 -8.80 0.27 5.36
C ARG A 293 -8.63 0.44 6.86
N LEU A 294 -8.48 1.68 7.31
CA LEU A 294 -8.28 2.04 8.71
C LEU A 294 -9.60 2.43 9.37
N ALA A 295 -9.63 2.39 10.70
CA ALA A 295 -10.52 3.27 11.44
C ALA A 295 -9.88 4.66 11.48
N LEU A 296 -10.53 5.67 10.92
CA LEU A 296 -9.98 7.03 10.73
C LEU A 296 -9.37 7.60 12.01
N GLU A 297 -9.98 7.34 13.17
CA GLU A 297 -9.48 7.91 14.43
C GLU A 297 -8.08 7.40 14.82
N THR A 298 -7.62 6.28 14.26
CA THR A 298 -6.26 5.79 14.50
C THR A 298 -5.20 6.66 13.82
N THR A 299 -5.49 7.27 12.66
CA THR A 299 -4.60 8.27 12.04
C THR A 299 -4.76 9.63 12.70
N THR A 300 -5.97 9.98 13.12
CA THR A 300 -6.24 11.21 13.90
C THR A 300 -5.45 11.26 15.20
N VAL A 301 -5.19 10.10 15.83
CA VAL A 301 -4.28 10.00 16.99
C VAL A 301 -2.86 10.43 16.63
N VAL A 302 -2.38 10.12 15.43
CA VAL A 302 -1.05 10.53 14.96
C VAL A 302 -1.02 12.04 14.69
N ASP A 303 -2.07 12.62 14.11
CA ASP A 303 -2.19 14.08 13.96
C ASP A 303 -2.19 14.80 15.31
N ALA A 304 -2.94 14.27 16.28
CA ALA A 304 -2.98 14.79 17.64
C ALA A 304 -1.66 14.58 18.40
N ALA A 305 -0.89 13.54 18.07
CA ALA A 305 0.44 13.30 18.60
C ALA A 305 1.46 14.30 18.03
N ALA A 306 1.40 14.58 16.72
CA ALA A 306 2.22 15.58 16.04
C ALA A 306 2.07 16.96 16.72
N ALA A 307 0.87 17.30 17.19
CA ALA A 307 0.62 18.55 17.90
C ALA A 307 1.47 18.76 19.15
N SER A 308 1.96 17.70 19.78
CA SER A 308 2.90 17.83 20.90
C SER A 308 4.22 18.49 20.51
N LEU A 309 4.62 18.45 19.23
CA LEU A 309 5.88 19.05 18.75
C LEU A 309 5.88 20.58 18.90
N TRP A 310 4.72 21.24 18.79
CA TRP A 310 4.60 22.68 18.97
C TRP A 310 3.83 23.11 20.22
N LEU A 311 2.93 22.28 20.75
CA LEU A 311 2.23 22.59 22.00
C LEU A 311 3.09 22.31 23.24
N ASN A 312 3.98 21.30 23.16
CA ASN A 312 4.76 20.83 24.28
C ASN A 312 6.28 20.74 23.94
N PRO A 313 6.92 21.79 23.39
CA PRO A 313 8.27 21.70 22.83
C PRO A 313 9.36 21.32 23.84
N LYS A 314 9.10 21.48 25.14
CA LYS A 314 10.02 21.12 26.24
C LYS A 314 9.87 19.66 26.72
N LYS A 315 8.82 18.94 26.30
CA LYS A 315 8.60 17.54 26.71
C LYS A 315 9.39 16.60 25.81
N SER A 316 9.65 15.39 26.32
CA SER A 316 10.20 14.30 25.51
C SER A 316 9.33 14.07 24.26
N THR A 317 10.00 13.86 23.14
CA THR A 317 9.38 13.54 21.86
C THR A 317 9.51 12.06 21.49
N ASP A 318 9.83 11.19 22.46
CA ASP A 318 9.83 9.75 22.25
C ASP A 318 8.44 9.21 21.86
N ASP A 319 8.42 8.03 21.24
CA ASP A 319 7.20 7.44 20.66
C ASP A 319 6.08 7.24 21.69
N GLU A 320 6.40 6.76 22.91
CA GLU A 320 5.39 6.52 23.95
C GLU A 320 4.78 7.83 24.42
N THR A 321 5.62 8.84 24.64
CA THR A 321 5.17 10.17 25.10
C THR A 321 4.27 10.85 24.06
N LEU A 322 4.71 10.92 22.80
CA LEU A 322 3.92 11.54 21.73
C LEU A 322 2.58 10.83 21.54
N LEU A 323 2.61 9.50 21.46
CA LEU A 323 1.41 8.71 21.18
C LEU A 323 0.43 8.72 22.37
N THR A 324 0.93 8.73 23.60
CA THR A 324 0.09 8.90 24.80
C THR A 324 -0.66 10.23 24.75
N ALA A 325 0.02 11.33 24.40
CA ALA A 325 -0.62 12.63 24.24
C ALA A 325 -1.65 12.63 23.10
N GLY A 326 -1.36 11.95 21.99
CA GLY A 326 -2.31 11.75 20.89
C GLY A 326 -3.59 11.03 21.33
N PHE A 327 -3.45 9.88 22.01
CA PHE A 327 -4.60 9.14 22.54
C PHE A 327 -5.40 9.95 23.57
N GLU A 328 -4.72 10.70 24.45
CA GLU A 328 -5.38 11.58 25.43
C GLU A 328 -6.18 12.69 24.74
N ARG A 329 -5.61 13.36 23.73
CA ARG A 329 -6.34 14.38 22.96
C ARG A 329 -7.51 13.81 22.17
N VAL A 330 -7.39 12.58 21.65
CA VAL A 330 -8.43 11.97 20.81
C VAL A 330 -9.56 11.32 21.62
N PHE A 331 -9.27 10.72 22.77
CA PHE A 331 -10.28 9.96 23.54
C PHE A 331 -10.48 10.45 24.98
N GLY A 332 -9.72 11.44 25.44
CA GLY A 332 -9.78 11.96 26.79
C GLY A 332 -9.20 11.01 27.84
N LYS A 333 -9.52 11.30 29.11
CA LYS A 333 -9.23 10.46 30.27
C LYS A 333 -10.52 9.84 30.80
N GLY A 334 -10.46 8.62 31.31
CA GLY A 334 -11.60 7.98 31.97
C GLY A 334 -11.17 6.94 32.98
N LYS A 335 -12.06 6.59 33.93
CA LYS A 335 -11.78 5.62 35.01
C LYS A 335 -11.25 4.27 34.50
N LYS A 336 -11.70 3.83 33.32
CA LYS A 336 -11.27 2.59 32.66
C LYS A 336 -10.45 2.84 31.39
N LEU A 337 -10.09 4.08 31.05
CA LEU A 337 -9.37 4.41 29.82
C LEU A 337 -8.01 5.02 30.16
N SER A 338 -6.93 4.33 29.80
CA SER A 338 -5.56 4.81 29.95
C SER A 338 -4.93 5.08 28.58
N ALA A 339 -4.65 6.35 28.29
CA ALA A 339 -3.98 6.75 27.05
C ALA A 339 -2.59 6.12 26.91
N ARG A 340 -1.86 5.97 28.02
CA ARG A 340 -0.56 5.31 28.06
C ARG A 340 -0.66 3.82 27.73
N HIS A 341 -1.68 3.13 28.26
CA HIS A 341 -1.94 1.72 27.94
C HIS A 341 -2.29 1.55 26.45
N ALA A 342 -3.14 2.43 25.90
CA ALA A 342 -3.47 2.43 24.48
C ALA A 342 -2.24 2.68 23.60
N ALA A 343 -1.40 3.65 23.95
CA ALA A 343 -0.15 3.96 23.24
C ALA A 343 0.81 2.76 23.22
N ARG A 344 1.07 2.12 24.36
CA ARG A 344 1.92 0.92 24.43
C ARG A 344 1.37 -0.23 23.59
N THR A 345 0.06 -0.43 23.62
CA THR A 345 -0.59 -1.48 22.82
C THR A 345 -0.45 -1.19 21.32
N ALA A 346 -0.66 0.06 20.91
CA ALA A 346 -0.50 0.50 19.52
C ALA A 346 0.96 0.34 19.04
N LEU A 347 1.95 0.78 19.81
CA LEU A 347 3.38 0.64 19.48
C LEU A 347 3.85 -0.82 19.43
N ALA A 348 3.24 -1.69 20.24
CA ALA A 348 3.52 -3.13 20.20
C ALA A 348 2.90 -3.80 18.95
N ALA A 349 1.80 -3.26 18.43
CA ALA A 349 1.14 -3.79 17.24
C ALA A 349 1.98 -3.63 15.96
N ASP A 350 2.89 -2.66 15.90
CA ASP A 350 3.83 -2.46 14.78
C ASP A 350 4.67 -3.71 14.47
N ALA A 351 4.96 -4.56 15.46
CA ALA A 351 5.67 -5.82 15.26
C ALA A 351 4.89 -6.83 14.39
N ARG A 352 3.59 -6.62 14.21
CA ARG A 352 2.67 -7.48 13.44
C ARG A 352 2.10 -6.76 12.21
N ALA A 353 2.81 -5.73 11.74
CA ALA A 353 2.41 -4.95 10.58
C ALA A 353 1.92 -5.81 9.39
N PHE A 354 0.72 -5.50 8.91
CA PHE A 354 0.20 -6.03 7.65
C PHE A 354 0.47 -5.03 6.54
N THR A 355 1.65 -5.12 5.95
CA THR A 355 2.16 -4.12 5.01
C THR A 355 2.98 -4.79 3.88
N GLY A 356 3.17 -4.06 2.79
CA GLY A 356 3.92 -4.52 1.62
C GLY A 356 3.14 -5.46 0.70
N TYR A 357 3.56 -5.50 -0.57
CA TYR A 357 2.90 -6.31 -1.60
C TYR A 357 2.95 -7.81 -1.30
N ALA A 358 4.01 -8.29 -0.65
CA ALA A 358 4.15 -9.70 -0.29
C ALA A 358 3.11 -10.19 0.73
N ARG A 359 2.63 -9.32 1.63
CA ARG A 359 1.52 -9.66 2.54
C ARG A 359 0.17 -9.47 1.86
N TRP A 360 0.06 -8.54 0.92
CA TRP A 360 -1.19 -8.21 0.25
C TRP A 360 -1.76 -9.30 -0.65
N GLU A 361 -0.93 -9.99 -1.44
CA GLU A 361 -1.36 -10.93 -2.49
C GLU A 361 -2.34 -12.02 -2.01
N ILE A 362 -2.30 -12.38 -0.72
CA ILE A 362 -3.18 -13.41 -0.16
C ILE A 362 -4.65 -12.98 -0.11
N ASN A 363 -4.95 -11.67 -0.18
CA ASN A 363 -6.32 -11.17 -0.33
C ASN A 363 -6.94 -11.56 -1.67
N ASP A 364 -6.10 -11.75 -2.69
CA ASP A 364 -6.52 -12.05 -4.06
C ASP A 364 -6.45 -13.55 -4.35
N ARG A 365 -5.47 -14.25 -3.77
CA ARG A 365 -5.15 -15.64 -4.13
C ARG A 365 -4.63 -16.48 -2.95
N TRP A 366 -5.29 -17.60 -2.66
CA TRP A 366 -4.87 -18.57 -1.63
C TRP A 366 -3.89 -19.63 -2.13
N ASP A 367 -3.74 -19.77 -3.45
CA ASP A 367 -2.87 -20.74 -4.11
C ASP A 367 -1.40 -20.28 -4.26
N LEU A 368 -1.09 -19.07 -3.79
CA LEU A 368 0.23 -18.44 -3.85
C LEU A 368 1.16 -18.78 -2.68
N ARG A 369 0.75 -19.69 -1.80
CA ARG A 369 1.59 -20.20 -0.72
C ARG A 369 2.18 -21.57 -1.10
N ALA A 370 3.44 -21.78 -0.72
CA ALA A 370 4.08 -23.09 -0.78
C ALA A 370 4.44 -23.56 0.62
N ALA A 371 4.24 -24.85 0.91
CA ALA A 371 4.88 -25.49 2.05
C ALA A 371 6.37 -25.60 1.74
N THR A 372 7.20 -24.75 2.34
CA THR A 372 8.65 -24.95 2.28
C THR A 372 9.04 -25.97 3.34
N THR A 373 9.82 -26.99 2.97
CA THR A 373 10.39 -27.99 3.89
C THR A 373 11.30 -27.38 4.96
N ARG A 374 11.71 -26.12 4.79
CA ARG A 374 12.12 -25.22 5.88
C ARG A 374 10.96 -24.30 6.20
N SER A 375 10.18 -24.65 7.22
CA SER A 375 9.21 -23.72 7.79
C SER A 375 9.92 -22.40 8.15
N PRO A 376 9.38 -21.23 7.75
CA PRO A 376 9.77 -19.94 8.33
C PRO A 376 9.33 -19.80 9.80
N ALA A 377 9.00 -20.89 10.51
CA ALA A 377 8.96 -20.91 11.97
C ALA A 377 10.22 -20.29 12.60
N SER A 378 11.36 -20.30 11.88
CA SER A 378 12.59 -19.63 12.32
C SER A 378 12.64 -18.10 12.15
N ARG A 379 11.72 -17.47 11.38
CA ARG A 379 11.56 -16.00 11.35
C ARG A 379 10.32 -15.49 12.08
N LEU A 380 9.36 -16.37 12.42
CA LEU A 380 8.41 -16.08 13.50
C LEU A 380 9.07 -16.19 14.89
N ARG A 381 10.29 -16.72 15.00
CA ARG A 381 11.01 -16.84 16.29
C ARG A 381 11.55 -15.51 16.84
N THR A 382 11.60 -14.43 16.07
CA THR A 382 11.94 -13.11 16.62
C THR A 382 10.73 -12.41 17.24
N SER A 383 9.51 -12.90 17.02
CA SER A 383 8.33 -12.35 17.69
C SER A 383 8.05 -13.00 19.04
N THR A 384 8.40 -14.27 19.27
CA THR A 384 8.02 -14.96 20.53
C THR A 384 8.83 -14.54 21.76
N GLY A 385 10.09 -14.13 21.60
CA GLY A 385 10.97 -13.80 22.74
C GLY A 385 10.69 -12.45 23.41
N HIS A 386 10.11 -11.48 22.70
CA HIS A 386 9.88 -10.12 23.21
C HIS A 386 8.50 -9.95 23.88
N TRP A 387 7.59 -10.92 23.75
CA TRP A 387 6.29 -10.88 24.44
C TRP A 387 6.37 -11.35 25.88
N SER A 388 7.37 -12.15 26.30
CA SER A 388 7.49 -12.60 27.70
C SER A 388 7.57 -11.44 28.70
N LEU A 389 8.11 -10.29 28.28
CA LEU A 389 8.22 -9.07 29.08
C LEU A 389 6.97 -8.17 29.04
N VAL A 390 6.11 -8.31 28.03
CA VAL A 390 4.88 -7.49 27.89
C VAL A 390 3.63 -8.26 28.35
N THR A 391 3.70 -9.59 28.35
CA THR A 391 2.61 -10.52 28.66
C THR A 391 2.96 -11.56 29.73
N GLY A 392 4.07 -11.40 30.46
CA GLY A 392 4.39 -12.18 31.66
C GLY A 392 4.48 -13.72 31.53
N HIS A 393 4.45 -14.30 30.33
CA HIS A 393 4.60 -15.75 30.09
C HIS A 393 5.27 -16.03 28.74
N SER A 394 6.11 -17.07 28.71
CA SER A 394 6.73 -17.64 27.51
C SER A 394 5.70 -18.46 26.71
N PRO A 395 5.49 -18.25 25.40
CA PRO A 395 4.49 -19.00 24.65
C PRO A 395 5.03 -20.38 24.27
N SER A 396 4.29 -21.43 24.62
CA SER A 396 4.58 -22.82 24.24
C SER A 396 4.20 -23.16 22.78
N SER A 397 3.73 -22.22 21.95
CA SER A 397 3.53 -22.45 20.51
C SER A 397 3.28 -21.17 19.70
N PRO A 398 3.84 -21.02 18.47
CA PRO A 398 3.67 -19.87 17.58
C PRO A 398 2.27 -19.75 16.93
N SER A 399 1.25 -20.47 17.41
CA SER A 399 -0.10 -20.47 16.83
C SER A 399 -1.24 -20.17 17.81
N ALA A 400 -0.96 -19.63 18.99
CA ALA A 400 -2.00 -19.22 19.93
C ALA A 400 -2.68 -17.91 19.47
N PRO A 401 -4.02 -17.79 19.55
CA PRO A 401 -4.73 -16.54 19.25
C PRO A 401 -4.29 -15.42 20.21
N PHE A 402 -4.34 -14.17 19.73
CA PHE A 402 -4.05 -12.97 20.52
C PHE A 402 -4.99 -12.88 21.73
N THR A 403 -4.47 -13.15 22.92
CA THR A 403 -5.13 -12.85 24.19
C THR A 403 -4.51 -11.59 24.78
N LEU A 404 -5.27 -10.50 24.80
CA LEU A 404 -4.93 -9.32 25.59
C LEU A 404 -4.76 -9.76 27.04
N HIS A 405 -3.71 -9.26 27.70
CA HIS A 405 -3.60 -9.43 29.14
C HIS A 405 -4.84 -8.89 29.84
N PRO A 406 -5.26 -9.51 30.96
CA PRO A 406 -6.26 -8.90 31.83
C PRO A 406 -5.73 -7.53 32.26
N SER A 407 -6.25 -6.48 31.63
CA SER A 407 -5.97 -5.09 31.96
C SER A 407 -7.21 -4.52 32.62
N PRO A 408 -7.09 -3.76 33.72
CA PRO A 408 -8.22 -3.03 34.25
C PRO A 408 -8.71 -1.93 33.28
N PHE A 409 -7.91 -1.61 32.25
CA PHE A 409 -8.20 -0.59 31.25
C PHE A 409 -8.73 -1.16 29.95
N THR A 410 -9.76 -0.52 29.40
CA THR A 410 -10.32 -0.79 28.08
C THR A 410 -9.58 0.01 27.00
N LEU A 411 -9.40 -0.59 25.83
CA LEU A 411 -8.84 0.09 24.66
C LEU A 411 -9.90 0.96 23.98
N PRO A 412 -9.52 2.10 23.37
CA PRO A 412 -10.40 2.82 22.46
C PRO A 412 -10.98 1.88 21.38
N ARG A 413 -12.28 1.98 21.12
CA ARG A 413 -12.99 1.13 20.14
C ARG A 413 -12.33 1.09 18.73
N PRO A 414 -11.83 2.20 18.14
CA PRO A 414 -11.12 2.14 16.86
C PRO A 414 -9.88 1.25 16.91
N LEU A 415 -9.06 1.39 17.96
CA LEU A 415 -7.85 0.59 18.15
C LEU A 415 -8.20 -0.89 18.37
N ALA A 416 -9.17 -1.18 19.26
CA ALA A 416 -9.60 -2.54 19.54
C ALA A 416 -10.14 -3.26 18.28
N SER A 417 -10.93 -2.57 17.46
CA SER A 417 -11.50 -3.13 16.23
C SER A 417 -10.41 -3.37 15.17
N SER A 418 -9.46 -2.44 15.04
CA SER A 418 -8.32 -2.58 14.12
C SER A 418 -7.41 -3.74 14.52
N LEU A 419 -7.13 -3.91 15.81
CA LEU A 419 -6.36 -5.06 16.33
C LEU A 419 -7.09 -6.39 16.12
N ALA A 420 -8.41 -6.43 16.31
CA ALA A 420 -9.22 -7.62 16.05
C ALA A 420 -9.21 -8.00 14.56
N PHE A 421 -9.26 -7.01 13.66
CA PHE A 421 -9.14 -7.25 12.22
C PHE A 421 -7.73 -7.71 11.84
N LEU A 422 -6.67 -7.11 12.42
CA LEU A 422 -5.29 -7.55 12.22
C LEU A 422 -5.10 -9.01 12.68
N ALA A 423 -5.68 -9.39 13.82
CA ALA A 423 -5.65 -10.77 14.31
C ALA A 423 -6.40 -11.74 13.38
N TYR A 424 -7.48 -11.30 12.73
CA TYR A 424 -8.14 -12.08 11.69
C TYR A 424 -7.21 -12.30 10.48
N LEU A 425 -6.54 -11.25 9.98
CA LEU A 425 -5.64 -11.37 8.82
C LEU A 425 -4.50 -12.37 9.10
N GLU A 426 -3.93 -12.35 10.29
CA GLU A 426 -2.91 -13.33 10.67
C GLU A 426 -3.46 -14.76 10.82
N SER A 427 -4.66 -14.89 11.36
CA SER A 427 -5.35 -16.18 11.45
C SER A 427 -5.63 -16.75 10.06
N ARG A 428 -6.00 -15.91 9.10
CA ARG A 428 -6.16 -16.29 7.69
C ARG A 428 -4.84 -16.75 7.08
N ASP A 429 -3.77 -15.96 7.23
CA ASP A 429 -2.44 -16.32 6.71
C ASP A 429 -2.02 -17.70 7.22
N THR A 430 -2.24 -17.96 8.52
CA THR A 430 -1.94 -19.24 9.16
C THR A 430 -2.83 -20.37 8.64
N PHE A 431 -4.14 -20.13 8.49
CA PHE A 431 -5.08 -21.11 7.97
C PHE A 431 -4.74 -21.53 6.53
N VAL A 432 -4.49 -20.56 5.64
CA VAL A 432 -4.14 -20.84 4.23
C VAL A 432 -2.83 -21.62 4.15
N ALA A 433 -1.82 -21.26 4.96
CA ALA A 433 -0.56 -22.01 5.03
C ALA A 433 -0.78 -23.46 5.48
N ARG A 434 -1.53 -23.68 6.57
CA ARG A 434 -1.85 -25.04 7.07
C ARG A 434 -2.64 -25.86 6.05
N ALA A 435 -3.57 -25.24 5.33
CA ALA A 435 -4.34 -25.91 4.29
C ALA A 435 -3.42 -26.40 3.16
N ALA A 436 -2.50 -25.57 2.68
CA ALA A 436 -1.52 -25.95 1.66
C ALA A 436 -0.57 -27.05 2.17
N ASP A 437 -0.01 -26.89 3.38
CA ASP A 437 0.87 -27.87 4.02
C ASP A 437 0.17 -29.24 4.18
N GLY A 438 -1.12 -29.23 4.52
CA GLY A 438 -1.95 -30.42 4.65
C GLY A 438 -2.16 -31.15 3.33
N ILE A 439 -2.42 -30.42 2.23
CA ILE A 439 -2.47 -31.01 0.89
C ILE A 439 -1.12 -31.61 0.52
N PHE A 440 -0.02 -30.91 0.79
CA PHE A 440 1.32 -31.42 0.48
C PHE A 440 1.64 -32.69 1.25
N ALA A 441 1.26 -32.77 2.53
CA ALA A 441 1.40 -33.96 3.36
C ALA A 441 0.50 -35.11 2.87
N LEU A 442 -0.71 -34.80 2.40
CA LEU A 442 -1.61 -35.76 1.80
C LEU A 442 -1.02 -36.34 0.51
N ARG A 443 -0.49 -35.51 -0.40
CA ARG A 443 0.18 -35.96 -1.63
C ARG A 443 1.30 -36.96 -1.35
N ARG A 444 2.15 -36.68 -0.35
CA ARG A 444 3.22 -37.61 0.07
C ARG A 444 2.67 -38.94 0.59
N THR A 445 1.63 -38.88 1.41
CA THR A 445 0.96 -40.07 1.97
C THR A 445 0.33 -40.93 0.86
N LEU A 446 -0.29 -40.30 -0.14
CA LEU A 446 -0.87 -40.99 -1.29
C LEU A 446 0.22 -41.67 -2.12
N ALA A 447 1.32 -40.96 -2.41
CA ALA A 447 2.44 -41.49 -3.17
C ALA A 447 3.12 -42.68 -2.50
N SER A 448 3.27 -42.66 -1.16
CA SER A 448 3.82 -43.80 -0.42
C SER A 448 2.87 -44.99 -0.30
N SER A 449 1.57 -44.78 -0.50
CA SER A 449 0.52 -45.81 -0.33
C SER A 449 0.08 -46.44 -1.65
N ALA A 450 0.43 -45.85 -2.80
CA ALA A 450 0.05 -46.36 -4.11
C ALA A 450 0.92 -47.58 -4.50
N ARG A 451 0.28 -48.71 -4.80
CA ARG A 451 0.96 -49.87 -5.41
C ARG A 451 1.10 -49.64 -6.93
N PRO A 452 2.20 -50.08 -7.58
CA PRO A 452 2.47 -49.74 -8.99
C PRO A 452 1.39 -50.12 -10.03
N ASN A 453 0.50 -51.09 -9.73
CA ASN A 453 -0.41 -51.69 -10.73
C ASN A 453 -1.91 -51.69 -10.37
N SER A 454 -2.38 -50.84 -9.46
CA SER A 454 -3.83 -50.78 -9.10
C SER A 454 -4.63 -49.86 -10.02
N GLN A 455 -5.80 -50.30 -10.52
CA GLN A 455 -6.76 -49.44 -11.23
C GLN A 455 -7.21 -48.25 -10.36
N LEU A 456 -7.43 -47.08 -10.96
CA LEU A 456 -7.72 -45.82 -10.25
C LEU A 456 -8.95 -45.88 -9.33
N SER A 457 -9.99 -46.64 -9.72
CA SER A 457 -11.21 -46.84 -8.93
C SER A 457 -10.96 -47.68 -7.67
N THR A 458 -10.19 -48.77 -7.79
CA THR A 458 -9.75 -49.63 -6.67
C THR A 458 -8.77 -48.91 -5.76
N LEU A 459 -7.90 -48.08 -6.33
CA LEU A 459 -6.95 -47.25 -5.58
C LEU A 459 -7.70 -46.21 -4.73
N ASN A 460 -8.74 -45.55 -5.27
CA ASN A 460 -9.52 -44.57 -4.52
C ASN A 460 -10.32 -45.18 -3.36
N SER A 461 -10.88 -46.39 -3.52
CA SER A 461 -11.57 -47.09 -2.43
C SER A 461 -10.60 -47.56 -1.33
N GLN A 462 -9.41 -48.05 -1.71
CA GLN A 462 -8.35 -48.44 -0.77
C GLN A 462 -7.77 -47.23 -0.02
N LEU A 463 -7.43 -46.15 -0.74
CA LEU A 463 -6.88 -44.93 -0.14
C LEU A 463 -7.91 -44.18 0.70
N GLY A 464 -9.18 -44.16 0.30
CA GLY A 464 -10.28 -43.60 1.09
C GLY A 464 -10.54 -44.35 2.41
N SER A 465 -10.03 -45.57 2.54
CA SER A 465 -10.12 -46.39 3.75
C SER A 465 -8.88 -46.28 4.66
N SER A 466 -7.83 -45.58 4.24
CA SER A 466 -6.61 -45.38 5.04
C SER A 466 -6.90 -44.51 6.27
N PRO A 467 -6.62 -45.00 7.51
CA PRO A 467 -6.82 -44.22 8.73
C PRO A 467 -6.03 -42.91 8.76
N LEU A 468 -4.80 -42.92 8.22
CA LEU A 468 -3.93 -41.74 8.18
C LEU A 468 -4.48 -40.66 7.22
N ILE A 469 -5.01 -41.06 6.06
CA ILE A 469 -5.63 -40.13 5.11
C ILE A 469 -6.89 -39.51 5.73
N ARG A 470 -7.75 -40.32 6.36
CA ARG A 470 -8.95 -39.83 7.06
C ARG A 470 -8.61 -38.83 8.16
N LEU A 471 -7.63 -39.15 9.01
CA LEU A 471 -7.17 -38.27 10.08
C LEU A 471 -6.73 -36.89 9.55
N ARG A 472 -5.93 -36.87 8.47
CA ARG A 472 -5.49 -35.61 7.84
C ARG A 472 -6.67 -34.80 7.28
N LEU A 473 -7.64 -35.45 6.64
CA LEU A 473 -8.83 -34.79 6.11
C LEU A 473 -9.73 -34.24 7.23
N ASP A 474 -9.78 -34.93 8.36
CA ASP A 474 -10.52 -34.48 9.55
C ASP A 474 -9.86 -33.27 10.21
N ASP A 475 -8.53 -33.23 10.28
CA ASP A 475 -7.79 -32.07 10.75
C ASP A 475 -8.02 -30.86 9.83
N LEU A 476 -7.94 -31.02 8.51
CA LEU A 476 -8.24 -29.94 7.54
C LEU A 476 -9.68 -29.45 7.65
N THR A 477 -10.62 -30.37 7.89
CA THR A 477 -12.03 -30.02 8.10
C THR A 477 -12.22 -29.27 9.42
N ARG A 478 -11.51 -29.66 10.48
CA ARG A 478 -11.53 -28.99 11.79
C ARG A 478 -10.98 -27.57 11.67
N ASP A 479 -9.85 -27.40 11.00
CA ASP A 479 -9.23 -26.10 10.74
C ASP A 479 -10.17 -25.18 9.95
N ALA A 480 -10.85 -25.70 8.92
CA ALA A 480 -11.84 -24.93 8.16
C ALA A 480 -13.02 -24.46 9.03
N ARG A 481 -13.46 -25.25 10.02
CA ARG A 481 -14.50 -24.86 10.98
C ARG A 481 -14.01 -23.78 11.96
N VAL A 482 -12.77 -23.89 12.42
CA VAL A 482 -12.14 -22.87 13.27
C VAL A 482 -12.04 -21.54 12.52
N PHE A 483 -11.54 -21.58 11.28
CA PHE A 483 -11.40 -20.39 10.44
C PHE A 483 -12.75 -19.73 10.12
N ALA A 484 -13.81 -20.52 9.91
CA ALA A 484 -15.17 -19.97 9.71
C ALA A 484 -15.63 -19.09 10.90
N ARG A 485 -15.28 -19.46 12.14
CA ARG A 485 -15.59 -18.64 13.33
C ARG A 485 -14.73 -17.37 13.37
N GLN A 486 -13.46 -17.47 13.02
CA GLN A 486 -12.55 -16.31 12.95
C GLN A 486 -12.99 -15.30 11.88
N LEU A 487 -13.47 -15.78 10.74
CA LEU A 487 -14.06 -14.98 9.67
C LEU A 487 -15.24 -14.13 10.16
N ALA A 488 -16.14 -14.71 10.96
CA ALA A 488 -17.25 -13.97 11.56
C ALA A 488 -16.75 -12.87 12.52
N THR A 489 -15.70 -13.13 13.30
CA THR A 489 -15.06 -12.12 14.15
C THR A 489 -14.40 -11.01 13.34
N GLY A 490 -13.66 -11.36 12.27
CA GLY A 490 -13.07 -10.41 11.35
C GLY A 490 -14.12 -9.50 10.71
N ARG A 491 -15.27 -10.05 10.32
CA ARG A 491 -16.41 -9.29 9.80
C ARG A 491 -16.99 -8.29 10.78
N ARG A 492 -17.20 -8.69 12.03
CA ARG A 492 -17.62 -7.74 13.08
C ARG A 492 -16.60 -6.62 13.28
N ALA A 493 -15.31 -6.95 13.27
CA ALA A 493 -14.24 -5.96 13.42
C ALA A 493 -14.18 -4.97 12.25
N ALA A 494 -14.14 -5.47 11.01
CA ALA A 494 -14.15 -4.65 9.80
C ALA A 494 -15.38 -3.73 9.76
N ARG A 495 -16.56 -4.26 10.10
CA ARG A 495 -17.78 -3.49 10.15
C ARG A 495 -17.75 -2.43 11.25
N ALA A 496 -17.22 -2.76 12.43
CA ALA A 496 -17.06 -1.83 13.53
C ALA A 496 -16.09 -0.69 13.21
N MET A 497 -15.06 -0.92 12.38
CA MET A 497 -14.18 0.12 11.85
C MET A 497 -14.92 1.03 10.86
N TRP A 498 -15.70 0.43 9.94
CA TRP A 498 -16.44 1.17 8.90
C TRP A 498 -17.51 2.10 9.47
N LEU A 499 -18.36 1.59 10.38
CA LEU A 499 -19.51 2.32 10.92
C LEU A 499 -19.15 3.59 11.71
N ARG A 500 -17.88 3.75 12.10
CA ARG A 500 -17.43 4.89 12.89
C ARG A 500 -17.63 6.19 12.13
N THR A 501 -17.13 6.20 10.90
CA THR A 501 -16.99 7.44 10.14
C THR A 501 -17.67 7.40 8.78
N ARG A 502 -18.17 6.24 8.33
CA ARG A 502 -18.63 6.02 6.94
C ARG A 502 -20.11 5.67 6.86
N ASP A 503 -20.63 5.62 5.63
CA ASP A 503 -22.03 5.29 5.38
C ASP A 503 -22.32 3.83 5.78
N ALA A 504 -23.24 3.67 6.73
CA ALA A 504 -23.69 2.37 7.20
C ALA A 504 -24.42 1.54 6.13
N LYS A 505 -24.82 2.09 4.99
CA LYS A 505 -25.46 1.31 3.91
C LYS A 505 -24.44 0.69 2.95
N VAL A 506 -23.24 1.25 2.90
CA VAL A 506 -22.17 0.81 2.00
C VAL A 506 -21.36 -0.30 2.67
N ARG A 507 -20.89 -1.27 1.87
CA ARG A 507 -19.94 -2.30 2.30
C ARG A 507 -18.52 -1.76 2.18
N GLY A 508 -17.74 -1.88 3.25
CA GLY A 508 -16.35 -1.43 3.24
C GLY A 508 -15.40 -2.38 2.48
N GLN A 509 -14.23 -1.87 2.11
CA GLN A 509 -13.22 -2.64 1.37
C GLN A 509 -12.65 -3.82 2.18
N ASN A 510 -12.67 -3.73 3.51
CA ASN A 510 -12.30 -4.87 4.38
C ASN A 510 -13.40 -5.93 4.41
N GLU A 511 -14.68 -5.54 4.31
CA GLU A 511 -15.80 -6.48 4.18
C GLU A 511 -15.74 -7.23 2.85
N LEU A 512 -15.34 -6.57 1.76
CA LEU A 512 -15.14 -7.21 0.46
C LEU A 512 -14.04 -8.29 0.50
N ILE A 513 -12.94 -8.06 1.24
CA ILE A 513 -11.91 -9.09 1.47
C ILE A 513 -12.53 -10.31 2.18
N LEU A 514 -13.33 -10.06 3.22
CA LEU A 514 -13.98 -11.10 4.00
C LEU A 514 -15.04 -11.87 3.20
N ASP A 515 -15.73 -11.21 2.27
CA ASP A 515 -16.66 -11.84 1.32
C ASP A 515 -15.89 -12.79 0.39
N ALA A 516 -14.76 -12.34 -0.16
CA ALA A 516 -13.90 -13.17 -0.99
C ALA A 516 -13.30 -14.35 -0.19
N ASP A 517 -12.87 -14.13 1.04
CA ASP A 517 -12.39 -15.19 1.94
C ASP A 517 -13.50 -16.19 2.30
N ALA A 518 -14.74 -15.74 2.46
CA ALA A 518 -15.90 -16.61 2.67
C ALA A 518 -16.15 -17.51 1.44
N ALA A 519 -16.10 -16.94 0.24
CA ALA A 519 -16.27 -17.68 -1.02
C ALA A 519 -15.15 -18.71 -1.23
N ARG A 520 -13.90 -18.34 -0.94
CA ARG A 520 -12.76 -19.26 -0.99
C ARG A 520 -12.86 -20.37 0.06
N LEU A 521 -13.32 -20.05 1.27
CA LEU A 521 -13.58 -21.05 2.31
C LEU A 521 -14.69 -22.03 1.90
N ALA A 522 -15.76 -21.55 1.28
CA ALA A 522 -16.82 -22.41 0.75
C ALA A 522 -16.29 -23.35 -0.34
N THR A 523 -15.49 -22.83 -1.26
CA THR A 523 -14.79 -23.61 -2.30
C THR A 523 -13.90 -24.68 -1.68
N TRP A 524 -13.10 -24.31 -0.68
CA TRP A 524 -12.24 -25.23 0.07
C TRP A 524 -13.03 -26.34 0.77
N ARG A 525 -14.14 -26.01 1.44
CA ARG A 525 -14.99 -27.01 2.11
C ARG A 525 -15.68 -27.96 1.13
N THR A 526 -16.05 -27.48 -0.06
CA THR A 526 -16.56 -28.32 -1.14
C THR A 526 -15.47 -29.25 -1.65
N PHE A 527 -14.26 -28.73 -1.87
CA PHE A 527 -13.11 -29.53 -2.27
C PHE A 527 -12.79 -30.63 -1.25
N LEU A 528 -12.76 -30.34 0.05
CA LEU A 528 -12.53 -31.35 1.10
C LEU A 528 -13.59 -32.48 1.10
N ARG A 529 -14.85 -32.16 0.80
CA ARG A 529 -15.91 -33.18 0.67
C ARG A 529 -15.67 -34.09 -0.54
N SER A 530 -15.27 -33.53 -1.67
CA SER A 530 -14.88 -34.30 -2.85
C SER A 530 -13.65 -35.16 -2.58
N LEU A 531 -12.68 -34.61 -1.86
CA LEU A 531 -11.42 -35.28 -1.53
C LEU A 531 -11.60 -36.51 -0.63
N ARG A 532 -12.61 -36.51 0.24
CA ARG A 532 -12.99 -37.71 1.02
C ARG A 532 -13.46 -38.87 0.16
N ARG A 533 -14.05 -38.59 -1.00
CA ARG A 533 -14.54 -39.62 -1.96
C ARG A 533 -13.47 -39.99 -2.98
N ARG A 534 -12.65 -39.02 -3.38
CA ARG A 534 -11.59 -39.14 -4.38
C ARG A 534 -10.29 -38.50 -3.87
N PRO A 535 -9.50 -39.23 -3.04
CA PRO A 535 -8.27 -38.69 -2.47
C PRO A 535 -7.21 -38.30 -3.51
N ASP A 536 -7.23 -38.94 -4.68
CA ASP A 536 -6.36 -38.64 -5.83
C ASP A 536 -6.46 -37.17 -6.32
N LEU A 537 -7.60 -36.50 -6.08
CA LEU A 537 -7.74 -35.07 -6.36
C LEU A 537 -6.74 -34.18 -5.63
N ALA A 538 -6.12 -34.67 -4.55
CA ALA A 538 -5.02 -33.95 -3.91
C ALA A 538 -3.83 -33.76 -4.85
N LEU A 539 -3.61 -34.67 -5.82
CA LEU A 539 -2.45 -34.67 -6.72
C LEU A 539 -2.56 -33.62 -7.84
N ASP A 540 -3.75 -33.09 -8.08
CA ASP A 540 -4.01 -32.04 -9.08
C ASP A 540 -4.04 -30.64 -8.44
N THR A 541 -4.39 -29.61 -9.23
CA THR A 541 -4.62 -28.24 -8.75
C THR A 541 -5.76 -28.20 -7.73
N THR A 542 -5.52 -27.50 -6.62
CA THR A 542 -6.43 -27.37 -5.49
C THR A 542 -6.72 -25.89 -5.20
N PRO A 543 -7.73 -25.56 -4.37
CA PRO A 543 -8.00 -24.17 -4.00
C PRO A 543 -6.85 -23.43 -3.27
N VAL A 544 -5.85 -24.14 -2.76
CA VAL A 544 -4.76 -23.58 -1.93
C VAL A 544 -3.36 -23.87 -2.47
N CYS A 545 -3.24 -24.62 -3.57
CA CYS A 545 -1.97 -24.84 -4.26
C CYS A 545 -2.17 -25.46 -5.65
N GLY A 546 -1.27 -25.16 -6.58
CA GLY A 546 -1.26 -25.76 -7.92
C GLY A 546 -0.85 -27.23 -7.94
N ARG A 547 -1.06 -27.91 -9.08
CA ARG A 547 -0.52 -29.24 -9.35
C ARG A 547 1.00 -29.28 -9.16
N TRP A 548 1.70 -28.34 -9.78
CA TRP A 548 3.08 -27.99 -9.47
C TRP A 548 3.16 -26.59 -8.89
N GLN A 549 4.19 -26.33 -8.10
CA GLN A 549 4.49 -25.03 -7.53
C GLN A 549 5.94 -24.67 -7.86
N LEU A 550 6.12 -23.53 -8.53
CA LEU A 550 7.41 -22.88 -8.67
C LEU A 550 7.66 -22.06 -7.41
N VAL A 551 8.71 -22.40 -6.65
CA VAL A 551 9.04 -21.79 -5.37
C VAL A 551 10.46 -21.26 -5.40
N PHE A 552 10.65 -20.02 -4.93
CA PHE A 552 11.96 -19.41 -4.73
C PHE A 552 11.89 -18.31 -3.67
N THR A 553 13.04 -17.95 -3.11
CA THR A 553 13.15 -16.77 -2.25
C THR A 553 13.65 -15.59 -3.06
N VAL A 554 13.00 -14.45 -2.88
CA VAL A 554 13.43 -13.15 -3.36
C VAL A 554 14.09 -12.42 -2.19
N GLU A 555 15.36 -12.08 -2.34
CA GLU A 555 16.05 -11.16 -1.43
C GLU A 555 16.12 -9.78 -2.07
N ASN A 556 15.44 -8.82 -1.47
CA ASN A 556 15.49 -7.42 -1.86
C ASN A 556 16.75 -6.78 -1.25
N ILE A 557 17.88 -6.94 -1.93
CA ILE A 557 19.21 -6.50 -1.46
C ILE A 557 19.46 -5.01 -1.66
N ALA A 558 18.74 -4.37 -2.59
CA ALA A 558 18.82 -2.95 -2.91
C ALA A 558 17.41 -2.44 -3.26
N PRO A 559 16.58 -2.15 -2.24
CA PRO A 559 15.18 -1.78 -2.44
C PRO A 559 14.97 -0.58 -3.37
N ALA A 560 14.07 -0.75 -4.33
CA ALA A 560 13.56 0.27 -5.23
C ALA A 560 12.18 -0.20 -5.75
N LEU A 561 11.79 0.26 -6.94
CA LEU A 561 10.55 -0.16 -7.61
C LEU A 561 10.75 -1.40 -8.49
N GLN A 562 11.26 -2.51 -7.96
CA GLN A 562 11.35 -3.76 -8.74
C GLN A 562 10.02 -4.52 -8.74
N LYS A 563 9.68 -5.13 -9.88
CA LYS A 563 8.60 -6.10 -10.06
C LYS A 563 9.15 -7.42 -10.57
N ILE A 564 8.95 -8.49 -9.82
CA ILE A 564 9.31 -9.85 -10.25
C ILE A 564 8.10 -10.49 -10.91
N VAL A 565 8.32 -11.08 -12.08
CA VAL A 565 7.31 -11.69 -12.92
C VAL A 565 7.70 -13.15 -13.19
N VAL A 566 6.74 -14.06 -13.03
CA VAL A 566 6.84 -15.46 -13.48
C VAL A 566 6.02 -15.58 -14.76
N GLU A 567 6.67 -16.05 -15.82
CA GLU A 567 6.05 -16.21 -17.13
C GLU A 567 6.20 -17.66 -17.63
N GLN A 568 5.18 -18.13 -18.35
CA GLN A 568 5.20 -19.45 -18.99
C GLN A 568 4.86 -19.32 -20.47
N GLN A 569 5.63 -20.02 -21.29
CA GLN A 569 5.38 -20.08 -22.72
C GLN A 569 4.10 -20.86 -23.03
N GLN A 570 3.25 -20.30 -23.88
CA GLN A 570 2.02 -20.90 -24.39
C GLN A 570 2.30 -21.74 -25.66
N PRO A 571 1.35 -22.58 -26.12
CA PRO A 571 1.55 -23.42 -27.31
C PRO A 571 1.89 -22.64 -28.58
N ASP A 572 1.37 -21.41 -28.71
CA ASP A 572 1.65 -20.47 -29.80
C ASP A 572 3.01 -19.74 -29.67
N ARG A 573 3.84 -20.17 -28.72
CA ARG A 573 5.15 -19.58 -28.36
C ARG A 573 5.12 -18.21 -27.70
N THR A 574 3.93 -17.63 -27.45
CA THR A 574 3.80 -16.38 -26.68
C THR A 574 4.10 -16.62 -25.19
N TRP A 575 4.47 -15.56 -24.47
CA TRP A 575 4.72 -15.63 -23.03
C TRP A 575 3.53 -15.07 -22.26
N ARG A 576 2.96 -15.88 -21.37
CA ARG A 576 1.89 -15.46 -20.45
C ARG A 576 2.45 -15.16 -19.08
N GLU A 577 2.12 -13.98 -18.54
CA GLU A 577 2.37 -13.63 -17.14
C GLU A 577 1.48 -14.50 -16.23
N LEU A 578 2.07 -15.39 -15.44
CA LEU A 578 1.35 -16.23 -14.47
C LEU A 578 1.16 -15.51 -13.13
N ARG A 579 2.15 -14.69 -12.76
CA ARG A 579 2.15 -13.90 -11.54
C ARG A 579 3.19 -12.79 -11.63
N ALA A 580 2.88 -11.65 -11.04
CA ALA A 580 3.90 -10.66 -10.73
C ALA A 580 3.68 -10.00 -9.37
N ARG A 581 4.77 -9.58 -8.72
CA ARG A 581 4.75 -8.87 -7.44
C ARG A 581 5.84 -7.81 -7.40
N HIS A 582 5.50 -6.60 -6.94
CA HIS A 582 6.53 -5.64 -6.52
C HIS A 582 7.27 -6.12 -5.27
N THR A 583 8.54 -5.75 -5.13
CA THR A 583 9.38 -6.12 -3.97
C THR A 583 9.56 -5.00 -2.95
N ILE A 584 9.05 -3.81 -3.25
CA ILE A 584 8.95 -2.69 -2.31
C ILE A 584 8.16 -3.12 -1.06
N GLU A 585 8.63 -2.66 0.09
CA GLU A 585 8.01 -2.85 1.39
C GLU A 585 7.79 -1.48 2.01
N PHE A 586 6.63 -1.28 2.64
CA PHE A 586 6.24 0.02 3.18
C PHE A 586 6.61 0.16 4.65
N ARG A 587 7.89 -0.11 4.96
CA ARG A 587 8.47 -0.01 6.31
C ARG A 587 9.80 0.72 6.26
N SER A 588 10.12 1.48 7.30
CA SER A 588 11.40 2.18 7.43
C SER A 588 12.61 1.24 7.32
N GLU A 589 12.51 0.00 7.80
CA GLU A 589 13.54 -1.05 7.65
C GLU A 589 13.88 -1.38 6.17
N ALA A 590 12.99 -1.03 5.24
CA ALA A 590 13.16 -1.23 3.80
C ALA A 590 13.57 0.04 3.06
N ALA A 591 13.44 1.20 3.70
CA ALA A 591 13.66 2.52 3.10
C ALA A 591 15.14 2.93 3.12
N GLN A 592 16.01 2.04 2.66
CA GLN A 592 17.46 2.20 2.71
C GLN A 592 18.15 1.58 1.50
N PRO A 593 19.33 2.09 1.08
CA PRO A 593 20.02 1.64 -0.14
C PRO A 593 20.40 0.15 -0.17
N ARG A 594 20.45 -0.48 1.01
CA ARG A 594 20.65 -1.92 1.20
C ARG A 594 19.69 -2.41 2.27
N ALA A 595 19.06 -3.54 2.03
CA ALA A 595 18.21 -4.19 3.02
C ALA A 595 18.40 -5.71 3.01
N ASN A 596 18.05 -6.36 4.12
CA ASN A 596 18.06 -7.82 4.24
C ASN A 596 16.63 -8.36 4.28
N ILE A 597 15.84 -7.99 3.27
CA ILE A 597 14.44 -8.40 3.19
C ILE A 597 14.37 -9.64 2.31
N SER A 598 13.92 -10.76 2.88
CA SER A 598 13.63 -11.94 2.09
C SER A 598 12.15 -12.27 2.13
N ARG A 599 11.57 -12.55 0.97
CA ARG A 599 10.18 -12.98 0.82
C ARG A 599 10.12 -14.24 -0.02
N LEU A 600 9.31 -15.20 0.42
CA LEU A 600 8.96 -16.35 -0.40
C LEU A 600 8.15 -15.89 -1.62
N PHE A 601 8.37 -16.55 -2.75
CA PHE A 601 7.59 -16.44 -3.97
C PHE A 601 7.18 -17.84 -4.40
N SER A 602 5.89 -18.06 -4.58
CA SER A 602 5.32 -19.36 -4.97
C SER A 602 4.22 -19.20 -6.01
N THR A 603 4.37 -19.84 -7.17
CA THR A 603 3.44 -19.68 -8.30
C THR A 603 2.98 -21.05 -8.78
N PRO A 604 1.66 -21.30 -8.84
CA PRO A 604 1.09 -22.49 -9.44
C PRO A 604 1.53 -22.63 -10.89
N ILE A 605 1.99 -23.84 -11.25
CA ILE A 605 2.37 -24.23 -12.59
C ILE A 605 1.52 -25.44 -12.99
N ASP A 606 0.73 -25.30 -14.05
CA ASP A 606 -0.14 -26.38 -14.53
C ASP A 606 0.65 -27.43 -15.33
N ASP A 607 1.47 -26.97 -16.28
CA ASP A 607 2.28 -27.81 -17.15
C ASP A 607 3.77 -27.57 -16.89
N PRO A 608 4.46 -28.41 -16.09
CA PRO A 608 5.88 -28.24 -15.79
C PRO A 608 6.80 -28.51 -16.99
N SER A 609 6.29 -29.09 -18.09
CA SER A 609 7.09 -29.44 -19.28
C SER A 609 7.38 -28.22 -20.17
N ARG A 610 6.56 -27.17 -20.06
CA ARG A 610 6.69 -25.94 -20.85
C ARG A 610 7.76 -25.02 -20.28
N PRO A 611 8.46 -24.25 -21.15
CA PRO A 611 9.44 -23.28 -20.71
C PRO A 611 8.87 -22.25 -19.73
N LEU A 612 9.61 -22.04 -18.64
CA LEU A 612 9.35 -21.01 -17.63
C LEU A 612 10.47 -19.98 -17.64
N ARG A 613 10.16 -18.73 -17.29
CA ARG A 613 11.18 -17.71 -17.05
C ARG A 613 10.78 -16.79 -15.91
N LEU A 614 11.79 -16.18 -15.28
CA LEU A 614 11.63 -15.04 -14.40
C LEU A 614 11.99 -13.78 -15.16
N SER A 615 11.21 -12.72 -15.02
CA SER A 615 11.56 -11.40 -15.53
C SER A 615 11.54 -10.40 -14.37
N LEU A 616 12.56 -9.55 -14.31
CA LEU A 616 12.61 -8.40 -13.41
C LEU A 616 12.28 -7.15 -14.23
N ARG A 617 11.26 -6.40 -13.81
CA ARG A 617 10.83 -5.14 -14.43
C ARG A 617 10.94 -3.99 -13.42
N GLY A 618 10.95 -2.76 -13.89
CA GLY A 618 11.05 -1.56 -13.06
C GLY A 618 12.49 -1.12 -12.84
N LEU A 619 12.87 -0.84 -11.59
CA LEU A 619 14.19 -0.30 -11.22
C LEU A 619 14.86 -1.12 -10.13
N GLY A 620 16.17 -1.35 -10.25
CA GLY A 620 16.99 -1.97 -9.22
C GLY A 620 17.24 -3.46 -9.43
N GLN A 621 17.78 -4.12 -8.40
CA GLN A 621 18.19 -5.53 -8.49
C GLN A 621 17.76 -6.33 -7.26
N VAL A 622 17.54 -7.63 -7.48
CA VAL A 622 17.19 -8.60 -6.44
C VAL A 622 18.12 -9.80 -6.52
N ALA A 623 18.30 -10.50 -5.40
CA ALA A 623 18.91 -11.82 -5.41
C ALA A 623 17.84 -12.90 -5.32
N ILE A 624 17.92 -13.90 -6.19
CA ILE A 624 17.05 -15.08 -6.15
C ILE A 624 17.84 -16.24 -5.55
N ARG A 625 17.19 -17.07 -4.75
CA ARG A 625 17.74 -18.33 -4.23
C ARG A 625 16.67 -19.39 -3.98
N ASP A 626 17.11 -20.60 -3.65
CA ASP A 626 16.24 -21.73 -3.29
C ASP A 626 15.18 -22.05 -4.37
N LEU A 627 15.51 -21.85 -5.65
CA LEU A 627 14.60 -22.12 -6.76
C LEU A 627 14.31 -23.63 -6.88
N ALA A 628 13.04 -23.98 -6.90
CA ALA A 628 12.56 -25.34 -7.07
C ALA A 628 11.19 -25.37 -7.77
N LEU A 629 10.93 -26.45 -8.51
CA LEU A 629 9.62 -26.79 -9.04
C LEU A 629 9.18 -28.09 -8.36
N THR A 630 8.08 -28.06 -7.61
CA THR A 630 7.68 -29.21 -6.77
C THR A 630 6.20 -29.51 -6.88
N ASN A 631 5.86 -30.79 -6.91
CA ASN A 631 4.49 -31.27 -6.64
C ASN A 631 4.40 -31.93 -5.25
N CYS A 632 5.45 -31.76 -4.42
CA CYS A 632 5.60 -32.24 -3.03
C CYS A 632 5.99 -33.71 -2.88
N VAL A 633 5.84 -34.48 -3.95
CA VAL A 633 6.34 -35.86 -4.06
C VAL A 633 7.70 -35.83 -4.76
N THR A 634 7.75 -35.12 -5.89
CA THR A 634 8.94 -34.84 -6.68
C THR A 634 9.30 -33.36 -6.56
N THR A 635 10.60 -33.07 -6.45
CA THR A 635 11.12 -31.69 -6.47
C THR A 635 12.25 -31.60 -7.48
N LEU A 636 11.99 -30.88 -8.57
CA LEU A 636 12.95 -30.59 -9.61
C LEU A 636 13.72 -29.32 -9.25
N ARG A 637 15.03 -29.33 -9.53
CA ARG A 637 15.90 -28.17 -9.35
C ARG A 637 16.70 -27.92 -10.61
N PRO A 638 17.02 -26.66 -10.94
CA PRO A 638 17.84 -26.38 -12.11
C PRO A 638 19.25 -26.94 -11.92
N ALA A 639 19.73 -27.75 -12.87
CA ALA A 639 21.04 -28.37 -12.79
C ALA A 639 22.18 -27.33 -12.67
N ALA A 640 22.03 -26.19 -13.36
CA ALA A 640 23.00 -25.09 -13.36
C ALA A 640 22.82 -24.09 -12.19
N TRP A 641 22.00 -24.41 -11.18
CA TRP A 641 21.75 -23.52 -10.05
C TRP A 641 21.77 -24.26 -8.71
N PRO A 642 22.96 -24.41 -8.09
CA PRO A 642 23.10 -25.04 -6.78
C PRO A 642 22.34 -24.29 -5.67
N ARG A 643 21.91 -24.99 -4.62
CA ARG A 643 21.07 -24.44 -3.53
C ARG A 643 21.68 -23.25 -2.80
N THR A 644 23.00 -23.15 -2.72
CA THR A 644 23.72 -22.10 -1.99
C THR A 644 24.00 -20.85 -2.85
N THR A 645 23.84 -20.95 -4.17
CA THR A 645 24.18 -19.87 -5.08
C THR A 645 23.06 -18.86 -5.17
N LYS A 646 23.37 -17.60 -4.83
CA LYS A 646 22.48 -16.47 -5.10
C LYS A 646 22.66 -16.03 -6.54
N LYS A 647 21.55 -15.80 -7.26
CA LYS A 647 21.60 -15.21 -8.59
C LYS A 647 21.04 -13.80 -8.55
N ILE A 648 21.88 -12.82 -8.87
CA ILE A 648 21.44 -11.43 -9.00
C ILE A 648 20.69 -11.26 -10.31
N LEU A 649 19.53 -10.62 -10.26
CA LEU A 649 18.75 -10.21 -11.41
C LEU A 649 18.57 -8.69 -11.37
N GLY A 650 18.71 -8.05 -12.53
CA GLY A 650 18.62 -6.60 -12.69
C GLY A 650 19.96 -5.90 -12.58
N HIS A 651 19.89 -4.58 -12.41
CA HIS A 651 21.03 -3.68 -12.26
C HIS A 651 20.72 -2.68 -11.14
N PRO A 652 21.72 -2.01 -10.54
CA PRO A 652 21.47 -0.96 -9.56
C PRO A 652 20.50 0.11 -10.10
N ALA A 653 19.61 0.61 -9.25
CA ALA A 653 18.72 1.70 -9.65
C ALA A 653 19.56 2.97 -9.91
N PRO A 654 19.14 3.84 -10.85
CA PRO A 654 19.86 5.07 -11.15
C PRO A 654 19.93 5.96 -9.90
N THR A 655 20.88 6.89 -9.85
CA THR A 655 20.98 7.86 -8.74
C THR A 655 20.43 9.25 -9.10
N ARG A 656 20.05 9.46 -10.37
CA ARG A 656 19.52 10.72 -10.92
C ARG A 656 18.79 10.49 -12.23
N GLY A 657 18.06 11.52 -12.68
CA GLY A 657 17.38 11.56 -13.97
C GLY A 657 15.96 11.01 -13.93
N PHE A 658 15.25 11.12 -15.05
CA PHE A 658 13.86 10.68 -15.13
C PHE A 658 13.77 9.14 -15.19
N PRO A 659 13.06 8.48 -14.24
CA PRO A 659 13.08 7.03 -14.12
C PRO A 659 12.24 6.34 -15.21
N ASP A 660 12.80 5.29 -15.84
CA ASP A 660 12.01 4.35 -16.64
C ASP A 660 11.52 3.18 -15.78
N ILE A 661 10.34 3.33 -15.22
CA ILE A 661 9.70 2.35 -14.33
C ILE A 661 9.07 1.17 -15.08
N THR A 662 9.11 1.16 -16.43
CA THR A 662 8.48 0.12 -17.26
C THR A 662 9.48 -0.86 -17.86
N ARG A 663 10.78 -0.55 -17.77
CA ARG A 663 11.87 -1.33 -18.35
C ARG A 663 11.89 -2.77 -17.85
N THR A 664 12.14 -3.71 -18.75
CA THR A 664 12.58 -5.07 -18.36
C THR A 664 14.09 -5.04 -18.14
N LEU A 665 14.50 -5.29 -16.90
CA LEU A 665 15.90 -5.22 -16.47
C LEU A 665 16.65 -6.52 -16.69
N ALA A 666 15.98 -7.66 -16.52
CA ALA A 666 16.58 -8.97 -16.74
C ALA A 666 15.50 -10.00 -17.03
N THR A 667 15.84 -10.99 -17.85
CA THR A 667 15.04 -12.19 -18.07
C THR A 667 15.90 -13.43 -17.87
N LEU A 668 15.40 -14.37 -17.07
CA LEU A 668 16.09 -15.59 -16.70
C LEU A 668 15.24 -16.81 -17.09
N PRO A 669 15.61 -17.54 -18.16
CA PRO A 669 15.01 -18.83 -18.48
C PRO A 669 15.27 -19.84 -17.35
N LEU A 670 14.25 -20.61 -17.01
CA LEU A 670 14.33 -21.69 -16.02
C LEU A 670 14.35 -23.04 -16.73
N ARG A 671 15.38 -23.84 -16.46
CA ARG A 671 15.53 -25.20 -17.02
C ARG A 671 15.54 -26.20 -15.87
N PHE A 672 14.54 -27.08 -15.85
CA PHE A 672 14.45 -28.20 -14.91
C PHE A 672 14.81 -29.51 -15.64
N PRO A 673 15.46 -30.47 -14.96
CA PRO A 673 15.69 -31.80 -15.53
C PRO A 673 14.35 -32.45 -15.87
N ARG A 674 14.27 -33.04 -17.05
CA ARG A 674 13.07 -33.71 -17.57
C ARG A 674 12.98 -35.13 -17.06
#